data_AF-A0A2U3KQH0-F1
#
_entry.id   AF-A0A2U3KQH0-F1
#
_cell.length_a   1.000
_cell.length_b   1.000
_cell.length_c   1.000
_cell.angle_alpha   90.00
_cell.angle_beta   90.00
_cell.angle_gamma   90.00
#
_symmetry.space_group_name_H-M   'P 1'
#
loop_
_entity.id
_entity.type
_entity.pdbx_description
1 polymer ?
#
loop_
_entity_poly.entity_id
_entity_poly.type
_entity_poly.pdbx_seq_one_letter_code
_entity_poly.pdbx_strand_id
1 'polypeptide(L)'
;MALMMGTASCGPCHQAVSQSYQQTAHFLTSSTANSTSILGSFAEGRNILQTSVPEVSFRMERKGDAFYQTAFDHGRTHSERFDLVLGSGRRGQSYLYWKNGLLYQLPVSYLALTGGWINSPGYPDGEVHFDRAIPLRCLECHATEGARDGQFFAGITCDKCHGPAGQHPAIRNPASLARDGQVALCAACHSGLGNSGEADVHGNQVGLLQQSQCFRKSPAMSCSTCHNIHRVERDLVSMSAHCATCHAAPQHKAAVNTGNCIDCHMPKRESKVITFRTSGSGLAQQYRTHKIAVYDQDAPLQLAAYQQPAPKPQPQSAARVQFTDVAAEAGIAFRHENGASPQKYMFETFGSGVGVIDFDNDGWPDLFFANGADLAHGKPSPGNVLYRNLGNGKFEDVTAKAGLRGNGMFATGVTVGDYDNDGFLDIYVTGYGGNQLFHNNGNGTFTDVTAKAGVGGGGWSSSAAWLDYDRDGYLDLFVDRYVDYDLKTAPYCGYQKPGYRMYCDPQQFDGLTPLLYHNNRDGTFTEVSRKAGVANPAAKGLGVAIGDIDGDGWPDIFVTNDGVRNFLFRNKGNGTFDDITYAAGVGFDMNGKALNGMGVEIADLDGDGLPDIFFTAFSRQYNPLFRNLGKLLFEDATIKAGLPSSVETLGFGAKVFDFDNDGYPDIYVTNGHVTDNVKLYDAQLSYRQADLLYRNMGGGHFRDVSAESGPAFRIRHVGRGAAVADFDNDGDLDIVVSDTGGRPLLLRNDGGNRNHWIAIRARGRESNRFGLGCKVRVTSGGRTQLREINPYGSYLSTSDVRLFFGLGNESSVSRLEIEWPSGKKQVIENARANQVLLLDEASASR
;
A
#
# COMPACT_ATOMS: atom_id res chain seq x y z
N MET A 1 -45.27 15.01 32.50
CA MET A 1 -46.17 14.89 31.33
C MET A 1 -45.81 15.98 30.31
N ALA A 2 -44.59 15.94 29.77
CA ALA A 2 -44.08 16.95 28.83
C ALA A 2 -43.24 16.32 27.68
N LEU A 3 -43.37 15.01 27.44
CA LEU A 3 -42.54 14.27 26.47
C LEU A 3 -43.05 14.30 25.02
N MET A 4 -44.13 15.03 24.71
CA MET A 4 -44.82 14.90 23.40
C MET A 4 -45.04 16.21 22.63
N MET A 5 -44.49 17.34 23.07
CA MET A 5 -44.83 18.62 22.43
C MET A 5 -44.33 18.74 20.98
N GLY A 6 -43.22 18.10 20.60
CA GLY A 6 -42.68 18.17 19.23
C GLY A 6 -43.27 17.16 18.22
N THR A 7 -44.07 16.18 18.68
CA THR A 7 -44.70 15.17 17.79
C THR A 7 -46.21 15.36 17.68
N ALA A 8 -46.84 16.04 18.65
CA ALA A 8 -48.29 16.26 18.67
C ALA A 8 -48.77 17.26 17.60
N SER A 9 -47.93 18.24 17.22
CA SER A 9 -48.22 19.24 16.19
C SER A 9 -48.20 18.66 14.76
N CYS A 10 -47.27 17.74 14.48
CA CYS A 10 -47.10 17.11 13.16
C CYS A 10 -47.84 15.78 12.99
N GLY A 11 -48.20 15.13 14.10
CA GLY A 11 -48.82 13.81 14.15
C GLY A 11 -50.06 13.62 13.26
N PRO A 12 -50.97 14.60 13.13
CA PRO A 12 -52.14 14.47 12.28
C PRO A 12 -51.84 14.44 10.77
N CYS A 13 -50.75 15.07 10.33
CA CYS A 13 -50.39 15.16 8.90
C CYS A 13 -49.27 14.18 8.49
N HIS A 14 -48.47 13.68 9.45
CA HIS A 14 -47.29 12.85 9.21
C HIS A 14 -47.23 11.62 10.12
N GLN A 15 -48.38 11.01 10.39
CA GLN A 15 -48.55 9.93 11.36
C GLN A 15 -47.59 8.74 11.12
N ALA A 16 -47.45 8.29 9.88
CA ALA A 16 -46.56 7.18 9.51
C ALA A 16 -45.08 7.52 9.71
N VAL A 17 -44.67 8.77 9.43
CA VAL A 17 -43.29 9.23 9.57
C VAL A 17 -42.93 9.36 11.07
N SER A 18 -43.84 9.91 11.87
CA SER A 18 -43.68 10.00 13.33
C SER A 18 -43.55 8.63 13.98
N GLN A 19 -44.35 7.65 13.55
CA GLN A 19 -44.26 6.27 14.04
C GLN A 19 -42.95 5.57 13.64
N SER A 20 -42.44 5.82 12.43
CA SER A 20 -41.15 5.27 11.98
C SER A 20 -39.97 5.81 12.80
N TYR A 21 -40.04 7.07 13.24
CA TYR A 21 -39.00 7.70 14.04
C TYR A 21 -38.87 7.08 15.44
N GLN A 22 -39.99 6.74 16.07
CA GLN A 22 -40.02 6.08 17.39
C GLN A 22 -39.38 4.68 17.38
N GLN A 23 -39.18 4.09 16.20
CA GLN A 23 -38.51 2.80 16.02
C GLN A 23 -37.00 2.94 15.77
N THR A 24 -36.46 4.16 15.73
CA THR A 24 -35.03 4.38 15.44
C THR A 24 -34.15 4.02 16.63
N ALA A 25 -32.96 3.48 16.34
CA ALA A 25 -31.99 3.14 17.37
C ALA A 25 -31.60 4.33 18.25
N HIS A 26 -31.57 5.55 17.71
CA HIS A 26 -31.26 6.76 18.49
C HIS A 26 -32.32 7.07 19.54
N PHE A 27 -33.60 7.00 19.16
CA PHE A 27 -34.72 7.19 20.09
C PHE A 27 -34.75 6.09 21.17
N LEU A 28 -34.47 4.85 20.79
CA LEU A 28 -34.57 3.69 21.68
C LEU A 28 -33.36 3.50 22.62
N THR A 29 -32.26 4.26 22.45
CA THR A 29 -31.01 4.03 23.21
C THR A 29 -30.46 5.25 23.96
N SER A 30 -31.14 6.40 23.91
CA SER A 30 -30.74 7.61 24.63
C SER A 30 -31.77 7.96 25.70
N SER A 31 -31.34 8.11 26.96
CA SER A 31 -32.25 8.45 28.05
C SER A 31 -31.57 9.28 29.14
N THR A 32 -32.37 9.92 30.00
CA THR A 32 -31.85 10.55 31.21
C THR A 32 -31.34 9.49 32.17
N ALA A 33 -30.28 9.81 32.90
CA ALA A 33 -29.74 8.93 33.93
C ALA A 33 -30.71 8.77 35.11
N ASN A 34 -31.20 7.54 35.33
CA ASN A 34 -32.07 7.18 36.43
C ASN A 34 -31.93 5.67 36.73
N SER A 35 -32.64 5.17 37.74
CA SER A 35 -32.53 3.77 38.18
C SER A 35 -33.06 2.73 37.19
N THR A 36 -33.82 3.13 36.16
CA THR A 36 -34.30 2.21 35.11
C THR A 36 -33.46 2.28 33.85
N SER A 37 -32.79 3.40 33.58
CA SER A 37 -31.91 3.55 32.42
C SER A 37 -30.49 3.07 32.67
N ILE A 38 -29.97 3.13 33.90
CA ILE A 38 -28.61 2.65 34.22
C ILE A 38 -28.66 1.18 34.61
N LEU A 39 -27.87 0.35 33.93
CA LEU A 39 -27.78 -1.10 34.17
C LEU A 39 -26.66 -1.50 35.14
N GLY A 40 -25.65 -0.63 35.31
CA GLY A 40 -24.56 -0.90 36.23
C GLY A 40 -24.99 -0.93 37.69
N SER A 41 -24.37 -1.82 38.48
CA SER A 41 -24.69 -1.98 39.90
C SER A 41 -23.97 -0.93 40.76
N PHE A 42 -24.73 -0.27 41.63
CA PHE A 42 -24.22 0.69 42.62
C PHE A 42 -24.14 0.10 44.04
N ALA A 43 -24.37 -1.21 44.18
CA ALA A 43 -24.24 -1.90 45.47
C ALA A 43 -22.76 -2.02 45.88
N GLU A 44 -22.50 -1.88 47.18
CA GLU A 44 -21.17 -2.03 47.76
C GLU A 44 -20.49 -3.33 47.30
N GLY A 45 -19.25 -3.23 46.84
CA GLY A 45 -18.46 -4.35 46.29
C GLY A 45 -18.69 -4.66 44.81
N ARG A 46 -19.74 -4.10 44.17
CA ARG A 46 -19.97 -4.19 42.70
C ARG A 46 -19.96 -2.84 42.01
N ASN A 47 -19.68 -1.78 42.76
CA ASN A 47 -19.70 -0.41 42.31
C ASN A 47 -18.31 0.20 42.16
N ILE A 48 -17.26 -0.62 42.12
CA ILE A 48 -15.88 -0.17 41.97
C ILE A 48 -15.28 -0.79 40.71
N LEU A 49 -14.67 0.05 39.87
CA LEU A 49 -13.70 -0.36 38.88
C LEU A 49 -12.31 -0.11 39.47
N GLN A 50 -11.59 -1.20 39.75
CA GLN A 50 -10.17 -1.14 40.08
C GLN A 50 -9.35 -1.11 38.80
N THR A 51 -8.44 -0.15 38.67
CA THR A 51 -7.53 -0.07 37.52
C THR A 51 -6.28 -0.94 37.74
N SER A 52 -5.43 -1.08 36.73
CA SER A 52 -4.11 -1.73 36.90
C SER A 52 -3.16 -0.98 37.85
N VAL A 53 -3.43 0.29 38.17
CA VAL A 53 -2.71 1.06 39.19
C VAL A 53 -3.46 0.94 40.52
N PRO A 54 -2.90 0.30 41.57
CA PRO A 54 -3.62 0.04 42.82
C PRO A 54 -4.21 1.28 43.49
N GLU A 55 -3.51 2.41 43.39
CA GLU A 55 -3.87 3.70 43.97
C GLU A 55 -4.92 4.47 43.14
N VAL A 56 -5.28 3.96 41.95
CA VAL A 56 -6.27 4.56 41.06
C VAL A 56 -7.49 3.66 40.90
N SER A 57 -8.66 4.16 41.29
CA SER A 57 -9.93 3.44 41.15
C SER A 57 -11.09 4.39 40.89
N PHE A 58 -12.16 3.86 40.30
CA PHE A 58 -13.41 4.59 40.11
C PHE A 58 -14.53 3.91 40.88
N ARG A 59 -15.27 4.69 41.65
CA ARG A 59 -16.43 4.25 42.41
C ARG A 59 -17.69 4.89 41.84
N MET A 60 -18.67 4.04 41.56
CA MET A 60 -19.97 4.42 41.07
C MET A 60 -20.87 4.58 42.30
N GLU A 61 -21.35 5.79 42.52
CA GLU A 61 -22.07 6.14 43.74
C GLU A 61 -23.49 6.59 43.42
N ARG A 62 -24.47 6.13 44.20
CA ARG A 62 -25.82 6.66 44.17
C ARG A 62 -26.02 7.56 45.40
N LYS A 63 -26.39 8.82 45.18
CA LYS A 63 -26.71 9.80 46.23
C LYS A 63 -28.12 10.32 46.00
N GLY A 64 -29.09 9.76 46.71
CA GLY A 64 -30.51 9.98 46.44
C GLY A 64 -30.92 9.42 45.07
N ASP A 65 -31.51 10.26 44.22
CA ASP A 65 -31.92 9.90 42.85
C ASP A 65 -30.85 10.21 41.78
N ALA A 66 -29.70 10.74 42.19
CA ALA A 66 -28.57 11.04 41.31
C ALA A 66 -27.47 9.98 41.41
N PHE A 67 -26.79 9.75 40.29
CA PHE A 67 -25.72 8.77 40.14
C PHE A 67 -24.42 9.50 39.80
N TYR A 68 -23.29 9.04 40.32
CA TYR A 68 -22.00 9.72 40.24
C TYR A 68 -20.87 8.74 39.93
N GLN A 69 -19.84 9.23 39.25
CA GLN A 69 -18.57 8.53 39.09
C GLN A 69 -17.52 9.30 39.87
N THR A 70 -16.97 8.66 40.90
CA THR A 70 -15.96 9.22 41.78
C THR A 70 -14.64 8.51 41.58
N ALA A 71 -13.66 9.19 41.02
CA ALA A 71 -12.30 8.72 40.92
C ALA A 71 -11.51 8.96 42.21
N PHE A 72 -10.68 8.00 42.57
CA PHE A 72 -9.68 8.06 43.63
C PHE A 72 -8.33 7.91 42.96
N ASP A 73 -7.44 8.89 43.13
CA ASP A 73 -6.12 8.96 42.47
C ASP A 73 -5.09 9.48 43.47
N HIS A 74 -4.22 8.60 43.97
CA HIS A 74 -3.13 8.95 44.90
C HIS A 74 -3.59 9.83 46.08
N GLY A 75 -4.74 9.48 46.68
CA GLY A 75 -5.34 10.22 47.81
C GLY A 75 -6.17 11.44 47.43
N ARG A 76 -6.25 11.80 46.15
CA ARG A 76 -7.14 12.85 45.62
C ARG A 76 -8.44 12.24 45.12
N THR A 77 -9.54 12.98 45.24
CA THR A 77 -10.85 12.54 44.77
C THR A 77 -11.44 13.54 43.77
N HIS A 78 -12.08 13.01 42.74
CA HIS A 78 -12.80 13.79 41.74
C HIS A 78 -14.12 13.10 41.40
N SER A 79 -15.24 13.82 41.41
CA SER A 79 -16.58 13.23 41.24
C SER A 79 -17.40 14.05 40.27
N GLU A 80 -18.02 13.38 39.31
CA GLU A 80 -18.94 13.99 38.34
C GLU A 80 -20.24 13.17 38.22
N ARG A 81 -21.35 13.84 37.95
CA ARG A 81 -22.70 13.25 37.93
C ARG A 81 -23.00 12.58 36.60
N PHE A 82 -23.82 11.53 36.60
CA PHE A 82 -24.40 10.97 35.39
C PHE A 82 -25.61 11.82 35.02
N ASP A 83 -25.57 12.48 33.87
CA ASP A 83 -26.71 13.24 33.35
C ASP A 83 -27.47 12.47 32.27
N LEU A 84 -26.75 11.76 31.40
CA LEU A 84 -27.30 11.01 30.27
C LEU A 84 -26.75 9.60 30.20
N VAL A 85 -27.59 8.67 29.75
CA VAL A 85 -27.23 7.27 29.47
C VAL A 85 -27.40 7.01 27.99
N LEU A 86 -26.34 6.49 27.37
CA LEU A 86 -26.31 6.06 25.99
C LEU A 86 -26.08 4.57 25.90
N GLY A 87 -26.97 3.87 25.18
CA GLY A 87 -26.88 2.46 24.88
C GLY A 87 -28.12 1.66 25.27
N SER A 88 -28.45 0.65 24.44
CA SER A 88 -29.59 -0.27 24.64
C SER A 88 -29.42 -1.27 25.78
N GLY A 89 -28.21 -1.35 26.36
CA GLY A 89 -27.92 -2.28 27.43
C GLY A 89 -27.63 -3.73 27.03
N ARG A 90 -27.70 -4.09 25.74
CA ARG A 90 -27.37 -5.45 25.27
C ARG A 90 -25.87 -5.70 25.13
N ARG A 91 -25.08 -4.66 24.86
CA ARG A 91 -23.60 -4.72 24.76
C ARG A 91 -22.94 -3.90 25.86
N GLY A 92 -23.40 -2.69 26.11
CA GLY A 92 -22.94 -1.82 27.20
C GLY A 92 -23.61 -0.46 27.20
N GLN A 93 -23.24 0.39 28.16
CA GLN A 93 -23.73 1.74 28.36
C GLN A 93 -22.58 2.70 28.64
N SER A 94 -22.63 3.88 28.03
CA SER A 94 -21.75 5.01 28.34
C SER A 94 -22.55 6.14 28.97
N TYR A 95 -21.86 6.94 29.76
CA TYR A 95 -22.49 7.97 30.59
C TYR A 95 -21.85 9.32 30.33
N LEU A 96 -22.69 10.35 30.30
CA LEU A 96 -22.26 11.71 29.98
C LEU A 96 -22.69 12.68 31.08
N TYR A 97 -21.99 13.80 31.17
CA TYR A 97 -22.25 14.84 32.16
C TYR A 97 -22.01 16.25 31.62
N TRP A 98 -22.67 17.24 32.21
CA TRP A 98 -22.61 18.62 31.80
C TRP A 98 -21.70 19.46 32.68
N LYS A 99 -20.89 20.31 32.06
CA LYS A 99 -20.05 21.29 32.73
C LYS A 99 -19.89 22.53 31.87
N ASN A 100 -20.21 23.71 32.42
CA ASN A 100 -20.07 25.01 31.75
C ASN A 100 -20.74 25.07 30.36
N GLY A 101 -21.93 24.47 30.21
CA GLY A 101 -22.68 24.48 28.94
C GLY A 101 -22.10 23.55 27.86
N LEU A 102 -21.13 22.70 28.21
CA LEU A 102 -20.57 21.66 27.35
C LEU A 102 -20.81 20.29 27.98
N LEU A 103 -21.03 19.29 27.14
CA LEU A 103 -21.22 17.90 27.57
C LEU A 103 -19.87 17.19 27.54
N TYR A 104 -19.64 16.27 28.45
CA TYR A 104 -18.40 15.54 28.62
C TYR A 104 -18.72 14.06 28.80
N GLN A 105 -17.82 13.18 28.32
CA GLN A 105 -17.94 11.75 28.58
C GLN A 105 -17.37 11.42 29.96
N LEU A 106 -18.03 10.51 30.67
CA LEU A 106 -17.53 9.97 31.93
C LEU A 106 -16.51 8.84 31.68
N PRO A 107 -15.42 8.75 32.46
CA PRO A 107 -14.32 7.82 32.23
C PRO A 107 -14.66 6.33 32.39
N VAL A 108 -15.80 5.96 32.97
CA VAL A 108 -16.22 4.55 33.16
C VAL A 108 -17.55 4.29 32.49
N SER A 109 -17.63 3.14 31.82
CA SER A 109 -18.83 2.61 31.14
C SER A 109 -19.24 1.29 31.79
N TYR A 110 -20.44 0.81 31.48
CA TYR A 110 -20.91 -0.51 31.91
C TYR A 110 -20.97 -1.47 30.72
N LEU A 111 -20.47 -2.69 30.86
CA LEU A 111 -20.51 -3.70 29.80
C LEU A 111 -21.43 -4.85 30.22
N ALA A 112 -22.46 -5.10 29.41
CA ALA A 112 -23.48 -6.09 29.73
C ALA A 112 -22.95 -7.53 29.65
N LEU A 113 -22.01 -7.78 28.72
CA LEU A 113 -21.41 -9.10 28.51
C LEU A 113 -20.65 -9.60 29.74
N THR A 114 -19.96 -8.71 30.44
CA THR A 114 -19.18 -9.03 31.65
C THR A 114 -19.96 -8.74 32.94
N GLY A 115 -21.12 -8.08 32.84
CA GLY A 115 -21.92 -7.66 33.98
C GLY A 115 -21.23 -6.63 34.88
N GLY A 116 -20.17 -5.98 34.40
CA GLY A 116 -19.24 -5.18 35.20
C GLY A 116 -18.94 -3.81 34.61
N TRP A 117 -18.37 -2.95 35.46
CA TRP A 117 -17.85 -1.65 35.05
C TRP A 117 -16.52 -1.81 34.31
N ILE A 118 -16.30 -0.98 33.29
CA ILE A 118 -15.09 -0.97 32.47
C ILE A 118 -14.67 0.46 32.17
N ASN A 119 -13.41 0.68 31.79
CA ASN A 119 -13.01 1.98 31.27
C ASN A 119 -13.87 2.33 30.04
N SER A 120 -14.34 3.57 29.98
CA SER A 120 -15.07 4.08 28.82
C SER A 120 -14.18 3.98 27.57
N PRO A 121 -14.75 3.71 26.38
CA PRO A 121 -13.98 3.64 25.16
C PRO A 121 -13.10 4.88 24.92
N GLY A 122 -11.81 4.69 24.70
CA GLY A 122 -10.84 5.76 24.50
C GLY A 122 -10.29 6.40 25.78
N TYR A 123 -10.61 5.86 26.96
CA TYR A 123 -9.91 6.19 28.20
C TYR A 123 -8.79 5.17 28.47
N PRO A 124 -7.55 5.63 28.77
CA PRO A 124 -6.48 4.74 29.20
C PRO A 124 -6.76 4.17 30.60
N ASP A 125 -6.30 2.95 30.85
CA ASP A 125 -6.39 2.34 32.18
C ASP A 125 -5.36 2.97 33.13
N GLY A 126 -5.75 3.22 34.37
CA GLY A 126 -4.87 3.80 35.41
C GLY A 126 -4.79 5.33 35.42
N GLU A 127 -5.53 6.04 34.57
CA GLU A 127 -5.53 7.52 34.54
C GLU A 127 -6.92 8.11 34.75
N VAL A 128 -6.99 9.24 35.47
CA VAL A 128 -8.25 9.94 35.78
C VAL A 128 -8.43 11.14 34.86
N HIS A 129 -9.38 11.04 33.92
CA HIS A 129 -9.69 12.11 32.96
C HIS A 129 -11.19 12.37 32.89
N PHE A 130 -11.65 13.57 33.24
CA PHE A 130 -13.06 13.97 33.14
C PHE A 130 -13.30 15.12 32.15
N ASP A 131 -12.24 15.62 31.52
CA ASP A 131 -12.21 16.80 30.65
C ASP A 131 -12.44 16.49 29.16
N ARG A 132 -12.86 15.26 28.83
CA ARG A 132 -13.18 14.85 27.46
C ARG A 132 -14.53 15.41 27.00
N ALA A 133 -14.51 16.63 26.50
CA ALA A 133 -15.68 17.30 25.95
C ALA A 133 -16.23 16.56 24.72
N ILE A 134 -17.55 16.46 24.65
CA ILE A 134 -18.32 16.01 23.50
C ILE A 134 -18.76 17.26 22.73
N PRO A 135 -18.38 17.40 21.45
CA PRO A 135 -18.69 18.59 20.67
C PRO A 135 -20.20 18.79 20.50
N LEU A 136 -20.61 20.08 20.49
CA LEU A 136 -22.01 20.55 20.47
C LEU A 136 -22.91 19.99 19.35
N ARG A 137 -22.34 19.46 18.25
CA ARG A 137 -23.11 18.87 17.14
C ARG A 137 -23.66 17.46 17.46
N CYS A 138 -22.99 16.72 18.36
CA CYS A 138 -23.53 15.48 18.91
C CYS A 138 -24.76 15.77 19.79
N LEU A 139 -24.76 16.94 20.42
CA LEU A 139 -25.83 17.41 21.30
C LEU A 139 -27.14 17.67 20.54
N GLU A 140 -27.05 18.13 19.30
CA GLU A 140 -28.22 18.33 18.44
C GLU A 140 -28.98 17.04 18.10
N CYS A 141 -28.28 15.90 18.18
CA CYS A 141 -28.83 14.56 17.95
C CYS A 141 -29.38 13.89 19.22
N HIS A 142 -28.97 14.33 20.42
CA HIS A 142 -29.31 13.67 21.69
C HIS A 142 -30.16 14.53 22.65
N ALA A 143 -30.23 15.85 22.46
CA ALA A 143 -31.10 16.74 23.22
C ALA A 143 -31.60 17.94 22.37
N THR A 144 -32.82 18.39 22.62
CA THR A 144 -33.33 19.67 22.12
C THR A 144 -32.94 20.82 23.04
N GLU A 145 -32.67 21.99 22.46
CA GLU A 145 -32.27 23.19 23.21
C GLU A 145 -33.47 23.76 23.98
N GLY A 146 -33.29 23.86 25.30
CA GLY A 146 -34.03 24.70 26.24
C GLY A 146 -33.02 25.33 27.20
N ALA A 147 -31.93 25.87 26.66
CA ALA A 147 -30.82 26.43 27.42
C ALA A 147 -31.21 27.80 27.98
N ARG A 148 -32.00 27.79 29.06
CA ARG A 148 -32.02 28.85 30.07
C ARG A 148 -32.39 28.36 31.47
N ASP A 149 -33.11 27.23 31.63
CA ASP A 149 -33.61 26.79 32.96
C ASP A 149 -33.41 25.29 33.29
N GLY A 150 -32.42 24.62 32.68
CA GLY A 150 -31.99 23.28 33.13
C GLY A 150 -32.97 22.12 32.89
N GLN A 151 -33.96 22.28 32.01
CA GLN A 151 -34.85 21.19 31.57
C GLN A 151 -34.46 20.72 30.17
N PHE A 152 -34.19 19.41 30.01
CA PHE A 152 -33.79 18.78 28.75
C PHE A 152 -34.73 17.65 28.36
N PHE A 153 -34.98 17.49 27.05
CA PHE A 153 -35.72 16.37 26.48
C PHE A 153 -34.80 15.54 25.59
N ALA A 154 -34.72 14.23 25.85
CA ALA A 154 -33.86 13.33 25.09
C ALA A 154 -34.45 13.03 23.70
N GLY A 155 -33.61 13.11 22.64
CA GLY A 155 -33.95 12.78 21.25
C GLY A 155 -34.12 13.98 20.29
N ILE A 156 -34.14 13.70 18.98
CA ILE A 156 -34.39 14.68 17.89
C ILE A 156 -35.91 14.89 17.72
N THR A 157 -36.38 16.12 17.53
CA THR A 157 -37.81 16.40 17.25
C THR A 157 -38.03 16.82 15.79
N CYS A 158 -39.24 16.59 15.27
CA CYS A 158 -39.61 16.99 13.90
C CYS A 158 -39.47 18.50 13.69
N ASP A 159 -39.90 19.31 14.67
CA ASP A 159 -39.82 20.77 14.64
C ASP A 159 -38.38 21.29 14.55
N LYS A 160 -37.38 20.54 15.04
CA LYS A 160 -35.96 20.92 14.94
C LYS A 160 -35.39 20.69 13.53
N CYS A 161 -35.94 19.71 12.79
CA CYS A 161 -35.55 19.47 11.40
C CYS A 161 -36.34 20.32 10.40
N HIS A 162 -37.54 20.80 10.76
CA HIS A 162 -38.50 21.36 9.81
C HIS A 162 -39.11 22.73 10.20
N GLY A 163 -38.89 23.23 11.42
CA GLY A 163 -39.51 24.45 11.94
C GLY A 163 -40.94 24.26 12.45
N PRO A 164 -41.53 25.25 13.16
CA PRO A 164 -42.88 25.15 13.71
C PRO A 164 -43.99 25.22 12.64
N ALA A 165 -45.09 24.50 12.87
CA ALA A 165 -46.09 24.07 11.88
C ALA A 165 -47.02 25.16 11.26
N GLY A 166 -46.58 26.41 11.11
CA GLY A 166 -47.42 27.51 10.60
C GLY A 166 -46.84 28.33 9.44
N GLN A 167 -45.59 28.11 9.04
CA GLN A 167 -44.91 28.92 8.02
C GLN A 167 -44.09 28.01 7.08
N HIS A 168 -44.68 27.64 5.93
CA HIS A 168 -43.98 26.83 4.92
C HIS A 168 -43.55 27.66 3.73
N PRO A 169 -42.23 27.69 3.45
CA PRO A 169 -41.74 27.61 2.08
C PRO A 169 -40.84 26.38 1.92
N ALA A 170 -41.13 25.65 0.84
CA ALA A 170 -40.33 24.61 0.19
C ALA A 170 -39.66 23.55 1.08
N ILE A 171 -40.04 22.30 0.80
CA ILE A 171 -39.41 21.08 1.26
C ILE A 171 -37.88 21.17 1.06
N ARG A 172 -37.12 21.28 2.15
CA ARG A 172 -35.76 20.72 2.17
C ARG A 172 -35.87 19.26 2.50
N ASN A 173 -35.43 18.44 1.55
CA ASN A 173 -35.32 17.00 1.71
C ASN A 173 -34.36 16.71 2.88
N PRO A 174 -34.75 15.95 3.92
CA PRO A 174 -33.83 15.48 4.96
C PRO A 174 -32.59 14.76 4.40
N ALA A 175 -32.68 14.18 3.21
CA ALA A 175 -31.56 13.56 2.48
C ALA A 175 -30.57 14.57 1.86
N SER A 176 -30.81 15.88 2.02
CA SER A 176 -29.86 16.97 1.72
C SER A 176 -29.14 17.51 2.96
N LEU A 177 -29.35 16.89 4.12
CA LEU A 177 -28.40 16.96 5.22
C LEU A 177 -27.53 15.71 5.16
N ALA A 178 -26.21 15.87 5.27
CA ALA A 178 -25.33 14.76 5.58
C ALA A 178 -25.65 14.29 7.02
N ARG A 179 -26.46 13.24 7.15
CA ARG A 179 -27.06 12.82 8.42
C ARG A 179 -26.95 11.32 8.67
N ASP A 180 -27.14 10.48 7.65
CA ASP A 180 -27.09 9.02 7.84
C ASP A 180 -25.66 8.51 8.09
N GLY A 181 -24.65 9.16 7.49
CA GLY A 181 -23.23 8.95 7.83
C GLY A 181 -22.84 9.49 9.22
N GLN A 182 -23.59 10.45 9.78
CA GLN A 182 -23.38 10.98 11.14
C GLN A 182 -24.08 10.13 12.23
N VAL A 183 -25.01 9.26 11.85
CA VAL A 183 -25.80 8.38 12.74
C VAL A 183 -25.22 6.95 12.82
N ALA A 184 -24.52 6.48 11.77
CA ALA A 184 -24.01 5.10 11.69
C ALA A 184 -22.86 4.80 12.67
N LEU A 185 -22.01 5.78 13.01
CA LEU A 185 -20.83 5.56 13.87
C LEU A 185 -21.20 5.27 15.34
N CYS A 186 -22.33 5.80 15.84
CA CYS A 186 -22.84 5.50 17.18
C CYS A 186 -23.80 4.30 17.20
N ALA A 187 -24.54 4.06 16.10
CA ALA A 187 -25.37 2.86 15.95
C ALA A 187 -24.51 1.59 16.00
N ALA A 188 -23.34 1.58 15.34
CA ALA A 188 -22.43 0.43 15.34
C ALA A 188 -22.00 -0.06 16.74
N CYS A 189 -21.93 0.84 17.73
CA CYS A 189 -21.62 0.46 19.13
C CYS A 189 -22.85 0.02 19.95
N HIS A 190 -24.07 0.41 19.58
CA HIS A 190 -25.26 0.26 20.45
C HIS A 190 -26.50 -0.42 19.81
N SER A 191 -26.52 -0.66 18.50
CA SER A 191 -27.60 -1.35 17.79
C SER A 191 -27.41 -2.86 17.84
N GLY A 192 -28.24 -3.53 18.65
CA GLY A 192 -28.56 -4.93 18.37
C GLY A 192 -29.13 -5.03 16.96
N LEU A 193 -28.63 -6.01 16.22
CA LEU A 193 -28.88 -6.31 14.81
C LEU A 193 -30.35 -6.17 14.40
N GLY A 194 -30.58 -5.52 13.26
CA GLY A 194 -31.70 -5.83 12.37
C GLY A 194 -31.16 -6.55 11.13
N ASN A 195 -31.45 -7.85 11.03
CA ASN A 195 -31.34 -8.86 9.96
C ASN A 195 -30.50 -8.72 8.66
N SER A 196 -29.72 -7.68 8.36
CA SER A 196 -28.97 -7.63 7.09
C SER A 196 -27.70 -6.78 7.21
N GLY A 197 -26.68 -7.30 7.88
CA GLY A 197 -25.45 -6.56 8.16
C GLY A 197 -24.78 -5.95 6.93
N GLU A 198 -24.32 -4.69 7.07
CA GLU A 198 -23.15 -4.05 6.42
C GLU A 198 -23.08 -2.55 6.85
N ALA A 199 -21.87 -1.94 6.91
CA ALA A 199 -21.58 -0.56 7.36
C ALA A 199 -20.44 0.11 6.54
N ASP A 200 -20.32 1.47 6.55
CA ASP A 200 -19.38 2.31 5.75
C ASP A 200 -18.75 3.52 6.55
N VAL A 201 -17.61 4.13 6.10
CA VAL A 201 -16.33 4.40 6.83
C VAL A 201 -15.60 5.79 6.73
N HIS A 202 -16.22 6.96 6.54
CA HIS A 202 -15.51 8.15 5.96
C HIS A 202 -14.81 9.28 6.82
N GLY A 203 -14.16 9.03 7.96
CA GLY A 203 -13.09 9.93 8.52
C GLY A 203 -13.30 11.47 8.63
N ASN A 204 -12.23 12.30 8.53
CA ASN A 204 -12.22 13.77 8.79
C ASN A 204 -12.07 14.70 7.55
N GLN A 205 -12.32 14.18 6.34
CA GLN A 205 -11.94 14.82 5.07
C GLN A 205 -12.69 16.13 4.75
N VAL A 206 -13.90 16.33 5.26
CA VAL A 206 -14.74 17.53 5.00
C VAL A 206 -14.22 18.80 5.69
N GLY A 207 -13.59 18.65 6.86
CA GLY A 207 -13.09 19.80 7.64
C GLY A 207 -11.91 20.51 6.98
N LEU A 208 -11.22 19.85 6.05
CA LEU A 208 -9.96 20.33 5.49
C LEU A 208 -10.18 21.05 4.15
N LEU A 209 -11.22 20.68 3.41
CA LEU A 209 -11.74 21.41 2.24
C LEU A 209 -12.23 22.82 2.59
N GLN A 210 -12.93 22.97 3.72
CA GLN A 210 -13.49 24.25 4.21
C GLN A 210 -12.42 25.27 4.62
N GLN A 211 -11.19 24.82 4.88
CA GLN A 211 -10.07 25.65 5.31
C GLN A 211 -9.18 26.09 4.13
N SER A 212 -9.52 25.69 2.90
CA SER A 212 -8.83 26.12 1.68
C SER A 212 -9.09 27.58 1.33
N GLN A 213 -8.11 28.21 0.67
CA GLN A 213 -8.21 29.63 0.28
C GLN A 213 -9.27 29.86 -0.81
N CYS A 214 -9.53 28.85 -1.66
CA CYS A 214 -10.56 28.86 -2.70
C CYS A 214 -11.98 28.86 -2.13
N PHE A 215 -12.27 27.98 -1.15
CA PHE A 215 -13.57 27.94 -0.46
C PHE A 215 -13.86 29.23 0.30
N ARG A 216 -12.82 29.90 0.82
CA ARG A 216 -12.94 31.16 1.57
C ARG A 216 -13.10 32.42 0.70
N LYS A 217 -12.63 32.41 -0.55
CA LYS A 217 -12.68 33.60 -1.44
C LYS A 217 -13.82 33.60 -2.45
N SER A 218 -14.52 32.47 -2.63
CA SER A 218 -15.69 32.38 -3.51
C SER A 218 -16.95 32.13 -2.67
N PRO A 219 -17.80 33.15 -2.41
CA PRO A 219 -18.97 33.02 -1.54
C PRO A 219 -20.08 32.09 -2.07
N ALA A 220 -19.92 31.57 -3.30
CA ALA A 220 -20.85 30.62 -3.93
C ALA A 220 -20.35 29.15 -3.92
N MET A 221 -19.15 28.87 -3.36
CA MET A 221 -18.57 27.52 -3.32
C MET A 221 -19.12 26.64 -2.18
N SER A 222 -19.23 25.34 -2.46
CA SER A 222 -19.76 24.21 -1.68
C SER A 222 -19.10 22.92 -2.18
N CYS A 223 -19.23 21.79 -1.47
CA CYS A 223 -18.77 20.50 -2.02
C CYS A 223 -19.51 20.15 -3.33
N SER A 224 -20.76 20.63 -3.46
CA SER A 224 -21.63 20.41 -4.61
C SER A 224 -21.36 21.32 -5.82
N THR A 225 -20.53 22.36 -5.68
CA THR A 225 -20.09 23.20 -6.82
C THR A 225 -18.87 22.63 -7.52
N CYS A 226 -18.20 21.63 -6.93
CA CYS A 226 -17.09 20.91 -7.54
C CYS A 226 -17.48 19.52 -8.04
N HIS A 227 -18.53 18.89 -7.49
CA HIS A 227 -19.12 17.64 -7.99
C HIS A 227 -20.56 17.43 -7.51
N ASN A 228 -21.40 16.71 -8.25
CA ASN A 228 -22.75 16.34 -7.83
C ASN A 228 -22.73 15.11 -6.90
N ILE A 229 -23.04 15.29 -5.62
CA ILE A 229 -23.02 14.23 -4.59
C ILE A 229 -24.09 13.13 -4.77
N HIS A 230 -25.02 13.29 -5.70
CA HIS A 230 -26.07 12.31 -5.98
C HIS A 230 -25.85 11.55 -7.31
N ARG A 231 -24.69 11.75 -7.96
CA ARG A 231 -24.28 10.97 -9.12
C ARG A 231 -22.80 10.62 -9.01
N VAL A 232 -22.43 9.47 -9.57
CA VAL A 232 -21.02 9.10 -9.74
C VAL A 232 -20.47 9.92 -10.90
N GLU A 233 -19.84 11.05 -10.59
CA GLU A 233 -19.14 11.90 -11.57
C GLU A 233 -17.66 11.51 -11.59
N ARG A 234 -17.23 10.86 -12.66
CA ARG A 234 -15.86 10.32 -12.83
C ARG A 234 -15.13 10.83 -14.08
N ASP A 235 -15.70 11.80 -14.82
CA ASP A 235 -15.08 12.39 -16.02
C ASP A 235 -14.52 13.79 -15.75
N LEU A 236 -13.27 14.04 -16.17
CA LEU A 236 -12.57 15.31 -15.93
C LEU A 236 -13.04 16.48 -16.79
N VAL A 237 -13.74 16.26 -17.91
CA VAL A 237 -14.35 17.30 -18.75
C VAL A 237 -15.58 17.90 -18.05
N SER A 238 -16.42 17.07 -17.41
CA SER A 238 -17.56 17.52 -16.58
C SER A 238 -17.10 18.29 -15.33
N MET A 239 -16.02 17.82 -14.69
CA MET A 239 -15.46 18.46 -13.50
C MET A 239 -14.74 19.79 -13.86
N SER A 240 -14.05 19.85 -15.01
CA SER A 240 -13.38 21.07 -15.52
C SER A 240 -14.36 22.10 -16.09
N ALA A 241 -15.51 21.69 -16.64
CA ALA A 241 -16.55 22.61 -17.11
C ALA A 241 -17.19 23.41 -15.96
N HIS A 242 -17.30 22.83 -14.76
CA HIS A 242 -17.73 23.54 -13.55
C HIS A 242 -16.70 24.57 -13.10
N CYS A 243 -15.40 24.28 -13.25
CA CYS A 243 -14.32 25.23 -12.99
C CYS A 243 -14.29 26.39 -14.02
N ALA A 244 -14.49 26.11 -15.32
CA ALA A 244 -14.53 27.13 -16.38
C ALA A 244 -15.67 28.15 -16.19
N THR A 245 -16.78 27.72 -15.59
CA THR A 245 -17.94 28.57 -15.27
C THR A 245 -17.61 29.65 -14.23
N CYS A 246 -16.70 29.37 -13.29
CA CYS A 246 -16.18 30.37 -12.34
C CYS A 246 -15.19 31.37 -12.97
N HIS A 247 -14.46 30.99 -14.02
CA HIS A 247 -13.48 31.85 -14.70
C HIS A 247 -14.08 32.69 -15.85
N ALA A 248 -15.29 32.40 -16.30
CA ALA A 248 -16.04 33.21 -17.26
C ALA A 248 -16.72 34.46 -16.64
N ALA A 249 -16.71 34.59 -15.31
CA ALA A 249 -17.28 35.73 -14.61
C ALA A 249 -16.42 37.00 -14.82
N PRO A 250 -17.01 38.20 -15.04
CA PRO A 250 -16.30 39.43 -15.43
C PRO A 250 -15.19 39.93 -14.48
N GLN A 251 -15.07 39.33 -13.30
CA GLN A 251 -14.28 39.79 -12.16
C GLN A 251 -12.90 39.11 -12.04
N HIS A 252 -12.58 38.14 -12.92
CA HIS A 252 -11.26 37.48 -12.96
C HIS A 252 -10.62 37.61 -14.34
N LYS A 253 -9.75 38.62 -14.54
CA LYS A 253 -9.03 38.90 -15.80
C LYS A 253 -7.56 38.47 -15.80
N ALA A 254 -7.23 37.31 -15.25
CA ALA A 254 -5.90 36.71 -15.42
C ALA A 254 -6.02 35.49 -16.34
N ALA A 255 -5.18 35.40 -17.37
CA ALA A 255 -5.12 34.24 -18.25
C ALA A 255 -4.61 33.02 -17.46
N VAL A 256 -5.43 31.99 -17.30
CA VAL A 256 -5.08 30.76 -16.57
C VAL A 256 -4.90 29.63 -17.56
N ASN A 257 -3.78 28.93 -17.45
CA ASN A 257 -3.46 27.73 -18.22
C ASN A 257 -4.21 26.52 -17.63
N THR A 258 -5.04 25.83 -18.42
CA THR A 258 -6.11 24.92 -17.96
C THR A 258 -5.66 23.53 -17.51
N GLY A 259 -4.38 23.37 -17.18
CA GLY A 259 -3.77 22.05 -16.97
C GLY A 259 -3.51 21.64 -15.52
N ASN A 260 -3.55 22.52 -14.52
CA ASN A 260 -3.16 22.12 -13.16
C ASN A 260 -3.76 22.93 -11.99
N CYS A 261 -5.08 22.81 -11.79
CA CYS A 261 -5.79 23.58 -10.77
C CYS A 261 -5.53 23.09 -9.33
N ILE A 262 -5.06 21.86 -9.13
CA ILE A 262 -4.97 21.21 -7.81
C ILE A 262 -3.63 21.49 -7.08
N ASP A 263 -2.51 21.59 -7.81
CA ASP A 263 -1.18 21.68 -7.18
C ASP A 263 -0.79 23.07 -6.66
N CYS A 264 -1.45 24.14 -7.09
CA CYS A 264 -1.00 25.49 -6.74
C CYS A 264 -1.36 25.95 -5.31
N HIS A 265 -2.07 25.16 -4.48
CA HIS A 265 -2.72 25.74 -3.29
C HIS A 265 -2.72 25.00 -1.92
N MET A 266 -2.06 23.85 -1.65
CA MET A 266 -2.00 23.26 -0.26
C MET A 266 -0.84 22.26 0.10
N PRO A 267 -0.07 22.45 1.20
CA PRO A 267 0.68 21.45 2.04
C PRO A 267 0.38 21.58 3.57
N LYS A 268 0.93 20.81 4.56
CA LYS A 268 0.73 19.41 5.12
C LYS A 268 0.33 19.41 6.66
N ARG A 269 -0.69 18.66 7.21
CA ARG A 269 -0.99 18.36 8.69
C ARG A 269 -1.86 17.07 8.95
N GLU A 270 -1.82 16.42 10.14
CA GLU A 270 -2.36 15.04 10.48
C GLU A 270 -3.80 14.91 11.06
N SER A 271 -4.45 13.73 10.96
CA SER A 271 -5.69 13.32 11.68
C SER A 271 -5.49 12.12 12.65
N LYS A 272 -6.43 11.85 13.60
CA LYS A 272 -6.30 10.79 14.65
C LYS A 272 -7.63 10.01 14.93
N VAL A 273 -7.59 8.66 15.05
CA VAL A 273 -8.70 7.78 15.55
C VAL A 273 -8.19 6.63 16.49
N ILE A 274 -9.12 5.92 17.19
CA ILE A 274 -9.19 5.27 18.55
C ILE A 274 -8.83 3.75 18.65
N THR A 275 -8.48 3.23 19.86
CA THR A 275 -8.06 1.84 20.25
C THR A 275 -8.97 1.13 21.30
N PHE A 276 -8.94 -0.22 21.42
CA PHE A 276 -9.62 -1.03 22.47
C PHE A 276 -8.69 -2.06 23.17
N ARG A 277 -8.97 -2.42 24.43
CA ARG A 277 -8.31 -3.51 25.22
C ARG A 277 -9.33 -4.28 26.07
N THR A 278 -9.16 -5.60 26.25
CA THR A 278 -9.92 -6.42 27.22
C THR A 278 -8.98 -7.25 28.09
N SER A 279 -9.29 -7.39 29.37
CA SER A 279 -8.53 -8.18 30.36
C SER A 279 -9.17 -9.57 30.52
N GLY A 280 -8.55 -10.58 29.91
CA GLY A 280 -8.95 -11.98 30.02
C GLY A 280 -8.59 -12.76 28.77
N SER A 281 -7.38 -13.32 28.75
CA SER A 281 -6.83 -14.27 27.76
C SER A 281 -6.98 -13.90 26.27
N GLY A 282 -5.95 -13.22 25.74
CA GLY A 282 -5.34 -13.54 24.45
C GLY A 282 -5.92 -12.93 23.17
N LEU A 283 -5.57 -11.67 22.88
CA LEU A 283 -5.30 -11.02 21.56
C LEU A 283 -5.77 -9.54 21.58
N ALA A 284 -4.85 -8.61 21.31
CA ALA A 284 -5.14 -7.18 21.16
C ALA A 284 -4.65 -6.71 19.77
N GLN A 285 -5.53 -6.09 18.98
CA GLN A 285 -5.25 -5.59 17.62
C GLN A 285 -5.35 -4.05 17.57
N GLN A 286 -4.51 -3.38 16.77
CA GLN A 286 -4.49 -1.92 16.56
C GLN A 286 -4.49 -1.57 15.06
N TYR A 287 -5.17 -0.48 14.64
CA TYR A 287 -5.23 0.06 13.26
C TYR A 287 -5.24 1.63 13.26
N ARG A 288 -4.72 2.33 12.22
CA ARG A 288 -4.81 3.83 12.07
C ARG A 288 -4.75 4.44 10.63
N THR A 289 -5.17 5.72 10.50
CA THR A 289 -5.67 6.50 9.31
C THR A 289 -4.96 7.85 8.93
N HIS A 290 -5.18 8.42 7.70
CA HIS A 290 -4.51 9.58 6.95
C HIS A 290 -4.63 11.06 7.43
N LYS A 291 -3.74 11.97 6.92
CA LYS A 291 -3.51 13.43 7.15
C LYS A 291 -4.08 14.39 6.04
N ILE A 292 -4.57 15.62 6.35
CA ILE A 292 -4.82 16.77 5.39
C ILE A 292 -4.49 18.14 6.04
N ALA A 293 -4.16 19.19 5.27
CA ALA A 293 -3.48 20.41 5.75
C ALA A 293 -4.14 21.79 5.53
N VAL A 294 -3.71 22.80 6.31
CA VAL A 294 -4.29 24.16 6.45
C VAL A 294 -3.22 25.23 6.77
N TYR A 295 -3.36 26.45 6.24
CA TYR A 295 -2.52 27.64 6.53
C TYR A 295 -3.17 28.66 7.49
N ASP A 296 -2.35 29.31 8.35
CA ASP A 296 -2.75 30.32 9.34
C ASP A 296 -2.78 31.76 8.80
N GLN A 297 -3.63 32.64 9.35
CA GLN A 297 -4.00 33.94 8.74
C GLN A 297 -3.34 35.21 9.29
N ASP A 298 -2.56 35.21 10.37
CA ASP A 298 -2.12 36.49 10.99
C ASP A 298 -0.62 36.60 11.36
N ALA A 299 0.26 35.87 10.67
CA ALA A 299 1.67 36.25 10.68
C ALA A 299 1.88 37.41 9.68
N PRO A 300 2.37 38.59 10.10
CA PRO A 300 2.67 39.67 9.17
C PRO A 300 3.68 39.17 8.12
N LEU A 301 3.36 39.38 6.84
CA LEU A 301 4.27 39.21 5.71
C LEU A 301 5.42 40.22 5.87
N GLN A 302 6.43 39.88 6.67
CA GLN A 302 7.77 40.31 6.34
C GLN A 302 8.19 39.50 5.12
N LEU A 303 8.16 40.15 3.96
CA LEU A 303 9.05 39.82 2.86
C LEU A 303 10.49 40.07 3.32
N ALA A 304 10.97 39.25 4.25
CA ALA A 304 12.38 38.90 4.25
C ALA A 304 12.52 38.02 3.01
N ALA A 305 13.19 38.55 1.99
CA ALA A 305 13.73 37.68 0.96
C ALA A 305 14.40 36.52 1.69
N TYR A 306 13.88 35.31 1.48
CA TYR A 306 14.63 34.10 1.76
C TYR A 306 15.80 34.14 0.77
N GLN A 307 16.82 34.94 1.10
CA GLN A 307 18.17 34.55 0.78
C GLN A 307 18.33 33.26 1.54
N GLN A 308 18.30 32.16 0.80
CA GLN A 308 18.92 30.93 1.25
C GLN A 308 20.19 31.34 2.00
N PRO A 309 20.45 30.88 3.24
CA PRO A 309 21.82 30.90 3.69
C PRO A 309 22.60 30.27 2.54
N ALA A 310 23.51 31.05 1.93
CA ALA A 310 24.36 30.54 0.88
C ALA A 310 24.81 29.17 1.39
N PRO A 311 24.63 28.10 0.60
CA PRO A 311 25.00 26.77 1.03
C PRO A 311 26.34 26.94 1.73
N LYS A 312 26.43 26.59 3.03
CA LYS A 312 27.76 26.40 3.62
C LYS A 312 28.48 25.60 2.55
N PRO A 313 29.60 26.09 1.98
CA PRO A 313 30.22 25.43 0.86
C PRO A 313 30.36 23.98 1.27
N GLN A 314 29.46 23.15 0.73
CA GLN A 314 29.63 21.73 0.82
C GLN A 314 30.95 21.53 0.11
N PRO A 315 31.86 20.75 0.69
CA PRO A 315 33.08 20.39 -0.01
C PRO A 315 32.70 20.06 -1.46
N GLN A 316 33.33 20.80 -2.37
CA GLN A 316 33.10 20.74 -3.80
C GLN A 316 32.86 19.30 -4.24
N SER A 317 31.71 19.09 -4.89
CA SER A 317 31.36 17.96 -5.75
C SER A 317 32.29 16.75 -5.67
N ALA A 318 31.88 15.73 -4.91
CA ALA A 318 31.87 14.42 -5.56
C ALA A 318 30.94 14.59 -6.77
N ALA A 319 31.45 14.32 -7.98
CA ALA A 319 30.61 14.39 -9.17
C ALA A 319 29.36 13.53 -8.94
N ARG A 320 28.18 14.05 -9.28
CA ARG A 320 26.90 13.36 -9.06
C ARG A 320 26.86 12.11 -9.94
N VAL A 321 26.30 11.01 -9.45
CA VAL A 321 25.94 9.85 -10.29
C VAL A 321 25.01 10.31 -11.40
N GLN A 322 25.23 9.84 -12.62
CA GLN A 322 24.39 10.10 -13.77
C GLN A 322 24.03 8.77 -14.43
N PHE A 323 22.80 8.65 -14.91
CA PHE A 323 22.40 7.51 -15.71
C PHE A 323 22.36 7.87 -17.19
N THR A 324 23.00 7.03 -18.00
CA THR A 324 23.07 7.17 -19.46
C THR A 324 22.43 5.97 -20.13
N ASP A 325 21.43 6.20 -21.00
CA ASP A 325 20.87 5.12 -21.81
C ASP A 325 21.87 4.70 -22.90
N VAL A 326 22.38 3.48 -22.78
CA VAL A 326 23.35 2.87 -23.69
C VAL A 326 22.77 1.70 -24.47
N ALA A 327 21.47 1.41 -24.42
CA ALA A 327 20.89 0.20 -25.04
C ALA A 327 21.23 0.06 -26.53
N ALA A 328 21.08 1.14 -27.30
CA ALA A 328 21.40 1.15 -28.73
C ALA A 328 22.91 0.99 -28.98
N GLU A 329 23.74 1.65 -28.17
CA GLU A 329 25.19 1.53 -28.26
C GLU A 329 25.64 0.12 -27.90
N ALA A 330 24.98 -0.53 -26.95
CA ALA A 330 25.26 -1.86 -26.48
C ALA A 330 24.80 -2.96 -27.47
N GLY A 331 24.10 -2.60 -28.55
CA GLY A 331 23.64 -3.56 -29.57
C GLY A 331 22.30 -4.22 -29.25
N ILE A 332 21.56 -3.70 -28.26
CA ILE A 332 20.24 -4.23 -27.90
C ILE A 332 19.21 -3.68 -28.89
N ALA A 333 18.71 -4.55 -29.76
CA ALA A 333 17.76 -4.22 -30.83
C ALA A 333 16.32 -4.66 -30.54
N PHE A 334 16.07 -5.18 -29.33
CA PHE A 334 14.76 -5.71 -28.92
C PHE A 334 13.65 -4.67 -29.08
N ARG A 335 12.48 -5.15 -29.51
CA ARG A 335 11.25 -4.38 -29.52
C ARG A 335 10.11 -5.27 -29.06
N HIS A 336 9.39 -4.81 -28.05
CA HIS A 336 8.24 -5.53 -27.54
C HIS A 336 7.08 -5.50 -28.55
N GLU A 337 6.53 -6.67 -28.87
CA GLU A 337 5.30 -6.83 -29.65
C GLU A 337 4.12 -7.00 -28.68
N ASN A 338 3.43 -5.91 -28.37
CA ASN A 338 2.31 -5.94 -27.44
C ASN A 338 0.96 -6.23 -28.13
N GLY A 339 0.92 -6.41 -29.45
CA GLY A 339 -0.33 -6.70 -30.16
C GLY A 339 -1.34 -5.55 -30.16
N ALA A 340 -0.88 -4.31 -29.92
CA ALA A 340 -1.74 -3.15 -29.78
C ALA A 340 -2.71 -2.98 -30.96
N SER A 341 -4.00 -2.84 -30.65
CA SER A 341 -5.06 -2.73 -31.65
C SER A 341 -6.10 -1.67 -31.30
N PRO A 342 -6.92 -1.19 -32.26
CA PRO A 342 -8.07 -0.34 -31.96
C PRO A 342 -9.08 -0.98 -30.99
N GLN A 343 -9.04 -2.30 -30.82
CA GLN A 343 -9.89 -3.08 -29.93
C GLN A 343 -9.39 -3.10 -28.48
N LYS A 344 -8.14 -2.69 -28.20
CA LYS A 344 -7.62 -2.47 -26.84
C LYS A 344 -7.86 -3.67 -25.93
N TYR A 345 -7.36 -4.83 -26.35
CA TYR A 345 -7.42 -6.04 -25.54
C TYR A 345 -6.51 -5.88 -24.32
N MET A 346 -6.92 -6.42 -23.16
CA MET A 346 -6.22 -6.12 -21.90
C MET A 346 -4.76 -6.55 -21.91
N PHE A 347 -4.42 -7.66 -22.56
CA PHE A 347 -3.03 -8.15 -22.61
C PHE A 347 -2.08 -7.17 -23.32
N GLU A 348 -2.59 -6.26 -24.16
CA GLU A 348 -1.76 -5.31 -24.90
C GLU A 348 -1.06 -4.29 -23.99
N THR A 349 -1.49 -4.19 -22.73
CA THR A 349 -0.89 -3.31 -21.71
C THR A 349 0.17 -4.00 -20.88
N PHE A 350 0.28 -5.33 -20.96
CA PHE A 350 1.23 -6.15 -20.21
C PHE A 350 2.55 -6.26 -20.94
N GLY A 351 3.58 -6.62 -20.17
CA GLY A 351 4.90 -6.94 -20.70
C GLY A 351 5.67 -5.74 -21.28
N SER A 352 6.96 -5.88 -21.53
CA SER A 352 7.73 -7.11 -21.33
C SER A 352 8.26 -7.23 -19.90
N GLY A 353 8.40 -8.44 -19.38
CA GLY A 353 9.33 -8.73 -18.28
C GLY A 353 10.78 -8.69 -18.74
N VAL A 354 11.71 -8.49 -17.83
CA VAL A 354 13.15 -8.58 -18.09
C VAL A 354 13.82 -9.49 -17.06
N GLY A 355 14.65 -10.42 -17.53
CA GLY A 355 15.40 -11.34 -16.68
C GLY A 355 16.88 -11.09 -16.85
N VAL A 356 17.57 -10.83 -15.74
CA VAL A 356 19.03 -10.83 -15.67
C VAL A 356 19.49 -12.24 -15.31
N ILE A 357 20.45 -12.76 -16.05
CA ILE A 357 20.94 -14.14 -15.90
C ILE A 357 22.41 -14.23 -16.32
N ASP A 358 23.25 -14.95 -15.59
CA ASP A 358 24.58 -15.38 -16.09
C ASP A 358 24.42 -16.81 -16.62
N PHE A 359 23.94 -16.96 -17.86
CA PHE A 359 23.40 -18.26 -18.32
C PHE A 359 24.50 -19.26 -18.66
N ASP A 360 25.69 -18.79 -18.99
CA ASP A 360 26.83 -19.65 -19.32
C ASP A 360 27.94 -19.61 -18.26
N ASN A 361 27.66 -19.00 -17.10
CA ASN A 361 28.56 -18.90 -15.95
C ASN A 361 29.89 -18.20 -16.27
N ASP A 362 29.91 -17.28 -17.24
CA ASP A 362 31.09 -16.51 -17.62
C ASP A 362 31.33 -15.27 -16.73
N GLY A 363 30.39 -14.98 -15.82
CA GLY A 363 30.48 -13.92 -14.83
C GLY A 363 30.00 -12.56 -15.31
N TRP A 364 29.45 -12.48 -16.53
CA TRP A 364 28.81 -11.28 -17.07
C TRP A 364 27.29 -11.45 -17.06
N PRO A 365 26.52 -10.52 -16.47
CA PRO A 365 25.07 -10.62 -16.52
C PRO A 365 24.55 -10.43 -17.95
N ASP A 366 23.79 -11.41 -18.43
CA ASP A 366 23.06 -11.43 -19.69
C ASP A 366 21.62 -10.94 -19.52
N LEU A 367 20.94 -10.68 -20.65
CA LEU A 367 19.60 -10.10 -20.67
C LEU A 367 18.61 -10.97 -21.44
N PHE A 368 17.53 -11.38 -20.77
CA PHE A 368 16.38 -12.01 -21.38
C PHE A 368 15.17 -11.08 -21.40
N PHE A 369 14.50 -10.97 -22.53
CA PHE A 369 13.23 -10.26 -22.68
C PHE A 369 12.12 -11.23 -23.09
N ALA A 370 11.03 -11.25 -22.31
CA ALA A 370 9.78 -11.88 -22.75
C ALA A 370 9.21 -11.14 -23.97
N ASN A 371 8.36 -11.77 -24.77
CA ASN A 371 7.71 -11.05 -25.86
C ASN A 371 6.26 -11.43 -26.07
N GLY A 372 5.42 -10.43 -26.30
CA GLY A 372 4.01 -10.62 -26.57
C GLY A 372 3.72 -11.13 -27.99
N ALA A 373 2.46 -11.04 -28.39
CA ALA A 373 1.95 -11.51 -29.67
C ALA A 373 0.73 -10.68 -30.10
N ASP A 374 0.46 -10.62 -31.40
CA ASP A 374 -0.79 -10.06 -31.94
C ASP A 374 -1.86 -11.17 -32.01
N LEU A 375 -2.29 -11.62 -30.83
CA LEU A 375 -3.26 -12.72 -30.66
C LEU A 375 -4.60 -12.40 -31.32
N ALA A 376 -5.01 -11.13 -31.30
CA ALA A 376 -6.28 -10.67 -31.86
C ALA A 376 -6.41 -10.87 -33.37
N HIS A 377 -5.30 -10.76 -34.10
CA HIS A 377 -5.27 -10.97 -35.55
C HIS A 377 -4.61 -12.30 -35.93
N GLY A 378 -4.42 -13.21 -34.97
CA GLY A 378 -3.87 -14.55 -35.19
C GLY A 378 -2.40 -14.56 -35.59
N LYS A 379 -1.64 -13.51 -35.25
CA LYS A 379 -0.19 -13.47 -35.49
C LYS A 379 0.54 -13.96 -34.23
N PRO A 380 1.36 -15.01 -34.33
CA PRO A 380 2.11 -15.52 -33.20
C PRO A 380 3.17 -14.51 -32.74
N SER A 381 3.67 -14.70 -31.52
CA SER A 381 4.80 -13.93 -31.00
C SER A 381 6.00 -13.96 -31.95
N PRO A 382 6.73 -12.85 -32.14
CA PRO A 382 8.05 -12.87 -32.78
C PRO A 382 9.12 -13.61 -31.94
N GLY A 383 8.77 -13.96 -30.70
CA GLY A 383 9.56 -14.77 -29.77
C GLY A 383 10.28 -13.94 -28.72
N ASN A 384 10.59 -14.58 -27.58
CA ASN A 384 11.46 -14.02 -26.54
C ASN A 384 12.88 -13.79 -27.11
N VAL A 385 13.68 -12.97 -26.44
CA VAL A 385 15.04 -12.63 -26.90
C VAL A 385 16.04 -12.78 -25.75
N LEU A 386 17.13 -13.51 -25.99
CA LEU A 386 18.29 -13.62 -25.09
C LEU A 386 19.50 -12.91 -25.72
N TYR A 387 20.05 -11.96 -24.96
CA TYR A 387 21.27 -11.24 -25.28
C TYR A 387 22.40 -11.70 -24.37
N ARG A 388 23.47 -12.23 -24.96
CA ARG A 388 24.70 -12.52 -24.24
C ARG A 388 25.54 -11.26 -24.06
N ASN A 389 26.01 -10.99 -22.86
CA ASN A 389 26.94 -9.90 -22.56
C ASN A 389 28.37 -10.29 -22.96
N LEU A 390 29.07 -9.38 -23.65
CA LEU A 390 30.44 -9.61 -24.15
C LEU A 390 31.51 -8.91 -23.28
N GLY A 391 31.11 -8.25 -22.18
CA GLY A 391 31.98 -7.60 -21.20
C GLY A 391 32.65 -6.29 -21.65
N ASN A 392 32.41 -5.84 -22.88
CA ASN A 392 32.92 -4.59 -23.46
C ASN A 392 31.80 -3.56 -23.70
N GLY A 393 30.73 -3.64 -22.91
CA GLY A 393 29.52 -2.84 -23.09
C GLY A 393 28.76 -3.20 -24.37
N LYS A 394 28.89 -4.43 -24.88
CA LYS A 394 28.15 -4.95 -26.02
C LYS A 394 27.42 -6.24 -25.67
N PHE A 395 26.29 -6.43 -26.33
CA PHE A 395 25.47 -7.61 -26.26
C PHE A 395 25.30 -8.24 -27.64
N GLU A 396 25.21 -9.57 -27.68
CA GLU A 396 24.93 -10.37 -28.87
C GLU A 396 23.59 -11.09 -28.70
N ASP A 397 22.67 -10.95 -29.66
CA ASP A 397 21.46 -11.77 -29.70
C ASP A 397 21.82 -13.24 -30.02
N VAL A 398 21.69 -14.10 -29.01
CA VAL A 398 21.97 -15.54 -29.12
C VAL A 398 20.69 -16.39 -29.13
N THR A 399 19.51 -15.77 -29.20
CA THR A 399 18.19 -16.41 -29.03
C THR A 399 18.01 -17.66 -29.87
N ALA A 400 18.33 -17.58 -31.16
CA ALA A 400 18.13 -18.68 -32.09
C ALA A 400 19.09 -19.85 -31.80
N LYS A 401 20.33 -19.54 -31.39
CA LYS A 401 21.34 -20.54 -31.01
C LYS A 401 20.96 -21.19 -29.67
N ALA A 402 20.41 -20.40 -28.74
CA ALA A 402 20.01 -20.84 -27.42
C ALA A 402 18.70 -21.64 -27.41
N GLY A 403 17.87 -21.55 -28.46
CA GLY A 403 16.58 -22.27 -28.53
C GLY A 403 15.44 -21.59 -27.77
N LEU A 404 15.54 -20.28 -27.51
CA LEU A 404 14.68 -19.56 -26.56
C LEU A 404 13.52 -18.76 -27.16
N ARG A 405 13.20 -18.93 -28.45
CA ARG A 405 12.10 -18.18 -29.09
C ARG A 405 10.74 -18.40 -28.43
N GLY A 406 10.53 -19.53 -27.76
CA GLY A 406 9.25 -19.89 -27.14
C GLY A 406 8.25 -20.49 -28.13
N ASN A 407 7.01 -20.67 -27.66
CA ASN A 407 5.95 -21.41 -28.37
C ASN A 407 4.95 -20.52 -29.12
N GLY A 408 5.19 -19.21 -29.19
CA GLY A 408 4.31 -18.24 -29.85
C GLY A 408 3.22 -17.64 -28.95
N MET A 409 3.16 -18.00 -27.66
CA MET A 409 2.26 -17.39 -26.68
C MET A 409 2.54 -15.90 -26.45
N PHE A 410 1.59 -15.18 -25.86
CA PHE A 410 1.84 -13.83 -25.36
C PHE A 410 2.58 -13.96 -24.02
N ALA A 411 3.91 -13.91 -24.06
CA ALA A 411 4.73 -13.93 -22.85
C ALA A 411 4.69 -12.56 -22.17
N THR A 412 4.49 -12.55 -20.87
CA THR A 412 4.36 -11.34 -20.06
C THR A 412 5.59 -11.16 -19.18
N GLY A 413 5.90 -12.12 -18.31
CA GLY A 413 6.98 -12.02 -17.33
C GLY A 413 8.00 -13.14 -17.41
N VAL A 414 9.07 -12.95 -16.64
CA VAL A 414 10.18 -13.90 -16.54
C VAL A 414 10.68 -13.96 -15.11
N THR A 415 11.00 -15.17 -14.66
CA THR A 415 11.76 -15.42 -13.44
C THR A 415 12.89 -16.41 -13.70
N VAL A 416 14.02 -16.22 -13.01
CA VAL A 416 15.27 -16.96 -13.23
C VAL A 416 15.66 -17.68 -11.94
N GLY A 417 16.00 -18.97 -12.04
CA GLY A 417 16.39 -19.79 -10.90
C GLY A 417 16.88 -21.18 -11.33
N ASP A 418 17.76 -21.78 -10.55
CA ASP A 418 18.29 -23.14 -10.76
C ASP A 418 17.33 -24.15 -10.11
N TYR A 419 16.37 -24.65 -10.89
CA TYR A 419 15.27 -25.44 -10.33
C TYR A 419 15.67 -26.90 -10.05
N ASP A 420 16.72 -27.41 -10.69
CA ASP A 420 17.19 -28.79 -10.53
C ASP A 420 18.56 -28.90 -9.82
N ASN A 421 19.08 -27.78 -9.31
CA ASN A 421 20.30 -27.65 -8.51
C ASN A 421 21.59 -28.06 -9.25
N ASP A 422 21.59 -27.97 -10.58
CA ASP A 422 22.69 -28.40 -11.43
C ASP A 422 23.81 -27.36 -11.57
N GLY A 423 23.58 -26.12 -11.09
CA GLY A 423 24.54 -25.01 -11.16
C GLY A 423 24.37 -24.09 -12.35
N PHE A 424 23.35 -24.28 -13.18
CA PHE A 424 22.99 -23.40 -14.28
C PHE A 424 21.62 -22.79 -14.02
N LEU A 425 21.50 -21.48 -14.24
CA LEU A 425 20.22 -20.80 -14.05
C LEU A 425 19.27 -21.15 -15.20
N ASP A 426 18.03 -21.49 -14.85
CA ASP A 426 16.94 -21.77 -15.77
C ASP A 426 15.98 -20.58 -15.89
N ILE A 427 15.13 -20.59 -16.91
CA ILE A 427 14.20 -19.49 -17.22
C ILE A 427 12.76 -19.99 -17.19
N TYR A 428 11.95 -19.39 -16.32
CA TYR A 428 10.49 -19.57 -16.33
C TYR A 428 9.80 -18.33 -16.88
N VAL A 429 8.97 -18.51 -17.90
CA VAL A 429 8.25 -17.45 -18.61
C VAL A 429 6.76 -17.61 -18.33
N THR A 430 6.14 -16.54 -17.84
CA THR A 430 4.69 -16.47 -17.64
C THR A 430 4.00 -15.83 -18.83
N GLY A 431 2.71 -16.09 -19.01
CA GLY A 431 1.98 -15.51 -20.14
C GLY A 431 0.47 -15.67 -20.09
N TYR A 432 -0.16 -15.19 -21.16
CA TYR A 432 -1.58 -15.41 -21.44
C TYR A 432 -1.76 -16.75 -22.15
N GLY A 433 -2.50 -17.66 -21.51
CA GLY A 433 -2.83 -18.99 -22.04
C GLY A 433 -1.95 -20.13 -21.50
N GLY A 434 -0.88 -19.81 -20.77
CA GLY A 434 0.04 -20.78 -20.18
C GLY A 434 1.42 -20.19 -19.92
N ASN A 435 2.32 -21.02 -19.40
CA ASN A 435 3.68 -20.67 -19.01
C ASN A 435 4.69 -21.60 -19.70
N GLN A 436 5.98 -21.24 -19.67
CA GLN A 436 7.07 -22.09 -20.18
C GLN A 436 8.24 -22.18 -19.19
N LEU A 437 8.77 -23.37 -18.93
CA LEU A 437 10.02 -23.61 -18.21
C LEU A 437 11.09 -24.08 -19.19
N PHE A 438 12.17 -23.30 -19.30
CA PHE A 438 13.33 -23.61 -20.12
C PHE A 438 14.49 -24.05 -19.24
N HIS A 439 14.82 -25.34 -19.31
CA HIS A 439 15.99 -25.90 -18.65
C HIS A 439 17.27 -25.53 -19.40
N ASN A 440 18.27 -25.02 -18.69
CA ASN A 440 19.57 -24.69 -19.22
C ASN A 440 20.45 -25.96 -19.31
N ASN A 441 20.81 -26.38 -20.52
CA ASN A 441 21.56 -27.61 -20.73
C ASN A 441 23.06 -27.50 -20.38
N GLY A 442 23.52 -26.36 -19.81
CA GLY A 442 24.91 -26.11 -19.43
C GLY A 442 25.89 -25.91 -20.60
N ASN A 443 25.38 -25.81 -21.83
CA ASN A 443 26.17 -25.65 -23.06
C ASN A 443 25.76 -24.42 -23.89
N GLY A 444 25.03 -23.49 -23.26
CA GLY A 444 24.48 -22.29 -23.89
C GLY A 444 23.22 -22.54 -24.73
N THR A 445 22.53 -23.66 -24.52
CA THR A 445 21.23 -23.96 -25.11
C THR A 445 20.21 -24.32 -24.05
N PHE A 446 18.93 -24.15 -24.37
CA PHE A 446 17.81 -24.41 -23.47
C PHE A 446 16.84 -25.43 -24.05
N THR A 447 16.19 -26.18 -23.17
CA THR A 447 15.14 -27.16 -23.51
C THR A 447 13.84 -26.76 -22.83
N ASP A 448 12.74 -26.65 -23.59
CA ASP A 448 11.40 -26.51 -22.99
C ASP A 448 11.01 -27.81 -22.28
N VAL A 449 10.97 -27.78 -20.96
CA VAL A 449 10.62 -28.91 -20.09
C VAL A 449 9.25 -28.73 -19.43
N THR A 450 8.48 -27.72 -19.84
CA THR A 450 7.21 -27.30 -19.19
C THR A 450 6.26 -28.46 -18.91
N ALA A 451 5.99 -29.29 -19.94
CA ALA A 451 5.07 -30.42 -19.83
C ALA A 451 5.62 -31.54 -18.95
N LYS A 452 6.93 -31.80 -19.02
CA LYS A 452 7.62 -32.79 -18.19
C LYS A 452 7.61 -32.35 -16.72
N ALA A 453 7.88 -31.08 -16.47
CA ALA A 453 7.95 -30.51 -15.13
C ALA A 453 6.57 -30.31 -14.48
N GLY A 454 5.50 -30.21 -15.26
CA GLY A 454 4.13 -30.05 -14.74
C GLY A 454 3.77 -28.61 -14.34
N VAL A 455 4.52 -27.62 -14.82
CA VAL A 455 4.43 -26.20 -14.41
C VAL A 455 3.80 -25.29 -15.48
N GLY A 456 3.18 -25.86 -16.50
CA GLY A 456 2.57 -25.09 -17.60
C GLY A 456 1.41 -24.19 -17.18
N GLY A 457 0.70 -24.56 -16.10
CA GLY A 457 -0.46 -23.82 -15.61
C GLY A 457 -1.52 -23.61 -16.69
N GLY A 458 -2.31 -22.56 -16.54
CA GLY A 458 -3.28 -22.12 -17.55
C GLY A 458 -3.89 -20.77 -17.19
N GLY A 459 -4.73 -20.23 -18.06
CA GLY A 459 -5.26 -18.87 -17.88
C GLY A 459 -4.16 -17.83 -18.03
N TRP A 460 -4.25 -16.72 -17.29
CA TRP A 460 -3.32 -15.61 -17.41
C TRP A 460 -2.41 -15.50 -16.18
N SER A 461 -1.15 -15.84 -16.35
CA SER A 461 -0.10 -15.68 -15.33
C SER A 461 0.65 -14.35 -15.50
N SER A 462 1.09 -13.77 -14.39
CA SER A 462 1.80 -12.48 -14.34
C SER A 462 3.19 -12.66 -13.73
N SER A 463 3.47 -12.19 -12.52
CA SER A 463 4.80 -12.32 -11.91
C SER A 463 5.00 -13.72 -11.33
N ALA A 464 6.25 -14.12 -11.16
CA ALA A 464 6.62 -15.38 -10.54
C ALA A 464 7.94 -15.24 -9.78
N ALA A 465 8.12 -16.03 -8.74
CA ALA A 465 9.33 -16.06 -7.95
C ALA A 465 9.66 -17.50 -7.51
N TRP A 466 10.95 -17.80 -7.48
CA TRP A 466 11.44 -19.03 -6.87
C TRP A 466 11.65 -18.83 -5.38
N LEU A 467 11.43 -19.87 -4.58
CA LEU A 467 11.66 -19.87 -3.14
C LEU A 467 11.84 -21.31 -2.65
N ASP A 468 12.58 -21.51 -1.58
CA ASP A 468 12.68 -22.81 -0.89
C ASP A 468 11.76 -22.76 0.33
N TYR A 469 10.44 -22.95 0.13
CA TYR A 469 9.46 -22.60 1.18
C TYR A 469 9.40 -23.62 2.32
N ASP A 470 9.84 -24.85 2.07
CA ASP A 470 9.93 -25.90 3.07
C ASP A 470 11.37 -26.20 3.53
N ARG A 471 12.34 -25.40 3.05
CA ARG A 471 13.77 -25.42 3.45
C ARG A 471 14.42 -26.76 3.20
N ASP A 472 14.09 -27.36 2.07
CA ASP A 472 14.53 -28.68 1.68
C ASP A 472 15.75 -28.68 0.75
N GLY A 473 16.20 -27.47 0.36
CA GLY A 473 17.35 -27.21 -0.48
C GLY A 473 17.01 -27.08 -1.97
N TYR A 474 15.76 -27.30 -2.38
CA TYR A 474 15.29 -27.20 -3.77
C TYR A 474 14.37 -26.01 -3.93
N LEU A 475 14.44 -25.35 -5.09
CA LEU A 475 13.58 -24.21 -5.37
C LEU A 475 12.19 -24.68 -5.79
N ASP A 476 11.19 -24.27 -5.03
CA ASP A 476 9.78 -24.27 -5.37
C ASP A 476 9.41 -23.01 -6.17
N LEU A 477 8.22 -23.00 -6.77
CA LEU A 477 7.80 -21.92 -7.67
C LEU A 477 6.45 -21.35 -7.28
N PHE A 478 6.40 -20.06 -6.98
CA PHE A 478 5.17 -19.30 -6.82
C PHE A 478 4.87 -18.49 -8.10
N VAL A 479 3.64 -18.55 -8.58
CA VAL A 479 3.18 -17.89 -9.82
C VAL A 479 1.90 -17.12 -9.55
N ASP A 480 1.99 -15.79 -9.69
CA ASP A 480 0.81 -14.93 -9.69
C ASP A 480 -0.03 -15.12 -10.95
N ARG A 481 -1.33 -14.94 -10.78
CA ARG A 481 -2.31 -14.96 -11.85
C ARG A 481 -3.22 -13.75 -11.74
N TYR A 482 -3.64 -13.27 -12.90
CA TYR A 482 -4.28 -11.96 -13.00
C TYR A 482 -5.81 -12.08 -13.00
N VAL A 483 -6.45 -12.09 -14.16
CA VAL A 483 -7.91 -12.14 -14.26
C VAL A 483 -8.37 -13.18 -15.27
N ASP A 484 -9.57 -13.69 -15.08
CA ASP A 484 -10.25 -14.55 -16.05
C ASP A 484 -10.74 -13.71 -17.23
N TYR A 485 -9.91 -13.66 -18.27
CA TYR A 485 -10.13 -12.84 -19.46
C TYR A 485 -10.20 -13.71 -20.72
N ASP A 486 -11.36 -13.75 -21.37
CA ASP A 486 -11.52 -14.36 -22.68
C ASP A 486 -11.50 -13.28 -23.78
N LEU A 487 -10.50 -13.38 -24.65
CA LEU A 487 -10.31 -12.54 -25.83
C LEU A 487 -11.55 -12.52 -26.74
N LYS A 488 -12.28 -13.64 -26.86
CA LYS A 488 -13.43 -13.77 -27.76
C LYS A 488 -14.65 -12.99 -27.27
N THR A 489 -14.76 -12.80 -25.96
CA THR A 489 -15.88 -12.09 -25.31
C THR A 489 -15.44 -10.76 -24.72
N ALA A 490 -14.27 -10.25 -25.12
CA ALA A 490 -13.71 -9.01 -24.60
C ALA A 490 -14.71 -7.84 -24.75
N PRO A 491 -15.13 -7.20 -23.63
CA PRO A 491 -16.12 -6.14 -23.67
C PRO A 491 -15.56 -4.85 -24.28
N TYR A 492 -16.45 -3.97 -24.71
CA TYR A 492 -16.08 -2.59 -25.00
C TYR A 492 -15.99 -1.80 -23.69
N CYS A 493 -14.84 -1.19 -23.44
CA CYS A 493 -14.62 -0.34 -22.27
C CYS A 493 -14.29 1.09 -22.70
N GLY A 494 -14.77 2.07 -21.92
CA GLY A 494 -14.68 3.49 -22.24
C GLY A 494 -15.98 4.09 -22.75
N TYR A 495 -15.94 5.34 -23.23
CA TYR A 495 -17.13 6.02 -23.72
C TYR A 495 -17.47 5.53 -25.12
N GLN A 496 -18.76 5.32 -25.39
CA GLN A 496 -19.29 4.91 -26.70
C GLN A 496 -19.25 6.08 -27.71
N LYS A 497 -18.03 6.55 -28.03
CA LYS A 497 -17.74 7.59 -29.03
C LYS A 497 -16.39 7.32 -29.71
N PRO A 498 -16.18 7.81 -30.95
CA PRO A 498 -14.95 7.54 -31.70
C PRO A 498 -13.68 7.92 -30.92
N GLY A 499 -12.72 6.99 -30.84
CA GLY A 499 -11.43 7.20 -30.17
C GLY A 499 -11.43 7.06 -28.65
N TYR A 500 -12.59 6.79 -28.01
CA TYR A 500 -12.73 6.61 -26.55
C TYR A 500 -12.96 5.15 -26.14
N ARG A 501 -12.49 4.20 -26.94
CA ARG A 501 -12.28 2.87 -26.39
C ARG A 501 -11.06 2.96 -25.47
N MET A 502 -11.08 2.27 -24.34
CA MET A 502 -9.94 2.12 -23.42
C MET A 502 -9.81 0.65 -23.02
N TYR A 503 -8.68 0.30 -22.41
CA TYR A 503 -8.52 -0.99 -21.76
C TYR A 503 -9.49 -1.10 -20.58
N CYS A 504 -10.02 -2.30 -20.36
CA CYS A 504 -11.03 -2.53 -19.34
C CYS A 504 -10.46 -2.43 -17.93
N ASP A 505 -11.26 -1.91 -17.01
CA ASP A 505 -10.96 -1.95 -15.58
C ASP A 505 -10.95 -3.42 -15.12
N PRO A 506 -9.90 -3.87 -14.42
CA PRO A 506 -9.75 -5.24 -13.94
C PRO A 506 -10.88 -5.66 -13.00
N GLN A 507 -11.55 -4.73 -12.31
CA GLN A 507 -12.69 -5.00 -11.44
C GLN A 507 -13.89 -5.64 -12.16
N GLN A 508 -13.93 -5.58 -13.49
CA GLN A 508 -14.97 -6.22 -14.31
C GLN A 508 -14.78 -7.72 -14.50
N PHE A 509 -13.62 -8.27 -14.11
CA PHE A 509 -13.28 -9.67 -14.29
C PHE A 509 -13.02 -10.33 -12.94
N ASP A 510 -13.30 -11.62 -12.87
CA ASP A 510 -12.93 -12.43 -11.71
C ASP A 510 -11.41 -12.63 -11.66
N GLY A 511 -10.89 -12.74 -10.44
CA GLY A 511 -9.49 -13.04 -10.22
C GLY A 511 -9.13 -14.49 -10.55
N LEU A 512 -7.84 -14.78 -10.66
CA LEU A 512 -7.33 -16.13 -10.84
C LEU A 512 -6.48 -16.53 -9.63
N THR A 513 -6.74 -17.71 -9.08
CA THR A 513 -5.99 -18.25 -7.93
C THR A 513 -4.50 -18.39 -8.27
N PRO A 514 -3.57 -17.84 -7.45
CA PRO A 514 -2.14 -18.02 -7.65
C PRO A 514 -1.73 -19.49 -7.46
N LEU A 515 -0.62 -19.88 -8.08
CA LEU A 515 -0.10 -21.24 -8.07
C LEU A 515 1.17 -21.33 -7.23
N LEU A 516 1.26 -22.33 -6.37
CA LEU A 516 2.47 -22.73 -5.67
C LEU A 516 2.77 -24.17 -6.08
N TYR A 517 3.96 -24.37 -6.63
CA TYR A 517 4.46 -25.63 -7.11
C TYR A 517 5.58 -26.10 -6.20
N HIS A 518 5.37 -27.24 -5.54
CA HIS A 518 6.40 -27.89 -4.76
C HIS A 518 7.32 -28.72 -5.65
N ASN A 519 8.63 -28.58 -5.48
CA ASN A 519 9.63 -29.31 -6.25
C ASN A 519 9.80 -30.75 -5.75
N ASN A 520 9.53 -31.74 -6.61
CA ASN A 520 9.62 -33.16 -6.24
C ASN A 520 11.08 -33.69 -6.27
N ARG A 521 12.06 -32.84 -6.60
CA ARG A 521 13.51 -33.14 -6.67
C ARG A 521 13.93 -34.11 -7.78
N ASP A 522 13.04 -34.35 -8.74
CA ASP A 522 13.28 -35.18 -9.91
C ASP A 522 13.07 -34.41 -11.23
N GLY A 523 13.02 -33.08 -11.13
CA GLY A 523 12.71 -32.17 -12.22
C GLY A 523 11.21 -32.04 -12.51
N THR A 524 10.34 -32.55 -11.64
CA THR A 524 8.89 -32.36 -11.69
C THR A 524 8.36 -31.61 -10.48
N PHE A 525 7.15 -31.07 -10.61
CA PHE A 525 6.50 -30.29 -9.56
C PHE A 525 5.09 -30.78 -9.25
N THR A 526 4.66 -30.56 -8.01
CA THR A 526 3.30 -30.78 -7.54
C THR A 526 2.63 -29.43 -7.24
N GLU A 527 1.47 -29.14 -7.85
CA GLU A 527 0.68 -27.95 -7.49
C GLU A 527 0.05 -28.14 -6.10
N VAL A 528 0.34 -27.23 -5.18
CA VAL A 528 -0.01 -27.33 -3.76
C VAL A 528 -0.71 -26.09 -3.20
N SER A 529 -1.12 -25.09 -4.00
CA SER A 529 -1.66 -23.82 -3.50
C SER A 529 -2.75 -23.98 -2.44
N ARG A 530 -3.71 -24.88 -2.67
CA ARG A 530 -4.80 -25.12 -1.71
C ARG A 530 -4.30 -25.80 -0.43
N LYS A 531 -3.40 -26.78 -0.58
CA LYS A 531 -2.83 -27.53 0.55
C LYS A 531 -1.93 -26.62 1.40
N ALA A 532 -1.15 -25.77 0.76
CA ALA A 532 -0.24 -24.83 1.38
C ALA A 532 -0.95 -23.59 1.94
N GLY A 533 -2.21 -23.31 1.56
CA GLY A 533 -2.98 -22.19 2.12
C GLY A 533 -2.82 -20.85 1.39
N VAL A 534 -2.18 -20.83 0.22
CA VAL A 534 -1.99 -19.62 -0.60
C VAL A 534 -3.06 -19.44 -1.69
N ALA A 535 -3.94 -20.44 -1.87
CA ALA A 535 -5.01 -20.37 -2.85
C ALA A 535 -6.06 -19.30 -2.49
N ASN A 536 -6.08 -18.20 -3.25
CA ASN A 536 -7.11 -17.17 -3.15
C ASN A 536 -7.70 -16.81 -4.52
N PRO A 537 -8.97 -17.15 -4.83
CA PRO A 537 -9.59 -16.84 -6.13
C PRO A 537 -9.91 -15.36 -6.33
N ALA A 538 -9.84 -14.52 -5.29
CA ALA A 538 -10.01 -13.08 -5.45
C ALA A 538 -8.74 -12.38 -5.98
N ALA A 539 -7.63 -13.12 -6.13
CA ALA A 539 -6.34 -12.58 -6.54
C ALA A 539 -6.36 -11.97 -7.94
N LYS A 540 -5.74 -10.79 -8.06
CA LYS A 540 -5.42 -10.10 -9.31
C LYS A 540 -3.94 -9.74 -9.28
N GLY A 541 -3.11 -10.76 -9.06
CA GLY A 541 -1.69 -10.61 -8.75
C GLY A 541 -0.93 -10.01 -9.93
N LEU A 542 -0.06 -9.05 -9.64
CA LEU A 542 0.81 -8.40 -10.64
C LEU A 542 2.27 -8.35 -10.23
N GLY A 543 2.58 -8.37 -8.93
CA GLY A 543 3.94 -8.43 -8.41
C GLY A 543 4.02 -9.36 -7.21
N VAL A 544 5.13 -10.09 -7.14
CA VAL A 544 5.47 -10.97 -6.01
C VAL A 544 6.86 -10.63 -5.51
N ALA A 545 7.00 -10.52 -4.19
CA ALA A 545 8.28 -10.46 -3.51
C ALA A 545 8.34 -11.53 -2.41
N ILE A 546 9.55 -12.07 -2.22
CA ILE A 546 9.86 -13.07 -1.20
C ILE A 546 10.70 -12.40 -0.12
N GLY A 547 10.54 -12.78 1.14
CA GLY A 547 11.44 -12.34 2.20
C GLY A 547 10.99 -12.82 3.57
N ASP A 548 11.93 -12.96 4.49
CA ASP A 548 11.63 -13.33 5.87
C ASP A 548 11.24 -12.07 6.68
N ILE A 549 9.94 -11.80 6.77
CA ILE A 549 9.43 -10.52 7.28
C ILE A 549 9.38 -10.41 8.81
N ASP A 550 9.50 -11.52 9.54
CA ASP A 550 9.53 -11.53 11.01
C ASP A 550 10.82 -12.09 11.61
N GLY A 551 11.76 -12.52 10.78
CA GLY A 551 13.05 -13.02 11.19
C GLY A 551 13.02 -14.45 11.73
N ASP A 552 11.97 -15.23 11.46
CA ASP A 552 11.86 -16.62 11.93
C ASP A 552 12.63 -17.64 11.07
N GLY A 553 13.24 -17.16 10.00
CA GLY A 553 14.10 -17.94 9.10
C GLY A 553 13.35 -18.66 8.00
N TRP A 554 12.05 -18.38 7.79
CA TRP A 554 11.24 -18.95 6.72
C TRP A 554 10.86 -17.86 5.71
N PRO A 555 10.91 -18.14 4.39
CA PRO A 555 10.54 -17.15 3.40
C PRO A 555 9.03 -16.94 3.37
N ASP A 556 8.59 -15.70 3.52
CA ASP A 556 7.21 -15.27 3.36
C ASP A 556 6.96 -14.74 1.94
N ILE A 557 5.69 -14.64 1.55
CA ILE A 557 5.28 -14.20 0.21
C ILE A 557 4.39 -12.97 0.32
N PHE A 558 4.78 -11.88 -0.33
CA PHE A 558 3.92 -10.71 -0.50
C PHE A 558 3.49 -10.55 -1.96
N VAL A 559 2.19 -10.35 -2.18
CA VAL A 559 1.59 -10.21 -3.50
C VAL A 559 0.85 -8.88 -3.60
N THR A 560 1.25 -8.07 -4.57
CA THR A 560 0.49 -6.88 -4.97
C THR A 560 -0.64 -7.26 -5.92
N ASN A 561 -1.82 -6.71 -5.66
CA ASN A 561 -3.01 -7.00 -6.44
C ASN A 561 -3.57 -5.73 -7.09
N ASP A 562 -4.23 -5.92 -8.24
CA ASP A 562 -4.85 -4.85 -9.00
C ASP A 562 -6.31 -4.59 -8.58
N GLY A 563 -6.51 -3.62 -7.69
CA GLY A 563 -7.84 -3.15 -7.30
C GLY A 563 -8.57 -4.02 -6.29
N VAL A 564 -7.88 -5.02 -5.74
CA VAL A 564 -8.28 -5.81 -4.57
C VAL A 564 -7.16 -5.76 -3.54
N ARG A 565 -7.42 -6.24 -2.32
CA ARG A 565 -6.40 -6.19 -1.25
C ARG A 565 -5.14 -6.95 -1.68
N ASN A 566 -3.99 -6.47 -1.25
CA ASN A 566 -2.74 -7.22 -1.35
C ASN A 566 -2.79 -8.48 -0.48
N PHE A 567 -1.85 -9.40 -0.66
CA PHE A 567 -1.69 -10.58 0.19
C PHE A 567 -0.32 -10.61 0.84
N LEU A 568 -0.28 -10.97 2.12
CA LEU A 568 0.92 -11.32 2.86
C LEU A 568 0.70 -12.72 3.45
N PHE A 569 1.32 -13.70 2.81
CA PHE A 569 1.31 -15.10 3.24
C PHE A 569 2.52 -15.35 4.11
N ARG A 570 2.29 -15.50 5.40
CA ARG A 570 3.34 -15.85 6.36
C ARG A 570 3.57 -17.35 6.37
N ASN A 571 4.81 -17.78 6.19
CA ASN A 571 5.20 -19.17 6.26
C ASN A 571 5.20 -19.66 7.71
N LYS A 572 4.68 -20.87 7.94
CA LYS A 572 4.55 -21.45 9.28
C LYS A 572 5.64 -22.47 9.60
N GLY A 573 6.56 -22.70 8.66
CA GLY A 573 7.64 -23.67 8.79
C GLY A 573 7.20 -25.14 8.78
N ASN A 574 5.97 -25.42 8.34
CA ASN A 574 5.42 -26.76 8.23
C ASN A 574 4.87 -27.07 6.82
N GLY A 575 5.31 -26.31 5.82
CA GLY A 575 4.85 -26.38 4.44
C GLY A 575 3.47 -25.74 4.19
N THR A 576 3.00 -24.90 5.12
CA THR A 576 1.75 -24.13 4.95
C THR A 576 1.94 -22.67 5.34
N PHE A 577 1.04 -21.81 4.85
CA PHE A 577 1.03 -20.37 5.05
C PHE A 577 -0.25 -19.91 5.71
N ASP A 578 -0.18 -18.82 6.49
CA ASP A 578 -1.33 -18.06 6.95
C ASP A 578 -1.40 -16.71 6.21
N ASP A 579 -2.58 -16.33 5.71
CA ASP A 579 -2.81 -14.98 5.20
C ASP A 579 -2.98 -14.02 6.39
N ILE A 580 -1.93 -13.24 6.68
CA ILE A 580 -1.91 -12.29 7.79
C ILE A 580 -2.15 -10.84 7.34
N THR A 581 -2.48 -10.62 6.06
CA THR A 581 -2.58 -9.30 5.42
C THR A 581 -3.31 -8.26 6.27
N TYR A 582 -4.49 -8.61 6.76
CA TYR A 582 -5.30 -7.70 7.57
C TYR A 582 -4.61 -7.37 8.89
N ALA A 583 -4.15 -8.40 9.62
CA ALA A 583 -3.50 -8.23 10.91
C ALA A 583 -2.19 -7.43 10.79
N ALA A 584 -1.49 -7.56 9.66
CA ALA A 584 -0.24 -6.87 9.37
C ALA A 584 -0.42 -5.42 8.87
N GLY A 585 -1.61 -5.07 8.36
CA GLY A 585 -1.92 -3.70 7.92
C GLY A 585 -1.43 -3.35 6.51
N VAL A 586 -1.11 -4.34 5.68
CA VAL A 586 -0.48 -4.16 4.34
C VAL A 586 -1.42 -4.40 3.15
N GLY A 587 -2.68 -4.73 3.44
CA GLY A 587 -3.67 -5.06 2.40
C GLY A 587 -4.28 -3.87 1.67
N PHE A 588 -4.22 -2.69 2.28
CA PHE A 588 -4.92 -1.49 1.85
C PHE A 588 -4.05 -0.27 2.07
N ASP A 589 -4.37 0.82 1.37
CA ASP A 589 -3.86 2.13 1.75
C ASP A 589 -4.33 2.52 3.16
N MET A 590 -3.76 3.59 3.69
CA MET A 590 -4.06 4.02 5.06
C MET A 590 -5.53 4.54 5.23
N ASN A 591 -6.36 4.57 4.16
CA ASN A 591 -7.80 4.87 4.16
C ASN A 591 -8.67 3.59 4.08
N GLY A 592 -8.05 2.41 4.02
CA GLY A 592 -8.76 1.15 3.83
C GLY A 592 -9.16 0.87 2.38
N LYS A 593 -8.58 1.59 1.40
CA LYS A 593 -8.84 1.36 -0.02
C LYS A 593 -7.80 0.42 -0.61
N ALA A 594 -8.27 -0.55 -1.40
CA ALA A 594 -7.39 -1.39 -2.18
C ALA A 594 -6.68 -0.54 -3.23
N LEU A 595 -5.37 -0.68 -3.29
CA LEU A 595 -4.56 -0.06 -4.32
C LEU A 595 -4.52 -0.96 -5.55
N ASN A 596 -4.18 -0.37 -6.68
CA ASN A 596 -3.85 -1.12 -7.87
C ASN A 596 -2.33 -1.30 -7.82
N GLY A 597 -1.87 -2.37 -7.17
CA GLY A 597 -0.45 -2.64 -6.96
C GLY A 597 0.18 -3.37 -8.13
N MET A 598 1.38 -2.94 -8.54
CA MET A 598 2.15 -3.56 -9.64
C MET A 598 3.47 -4.11 -9.11
N GLY A 599 4.62 -3.47 -9.35
CA GLY A 599 5.90 -3.99 -8.89
C GLY A 599 6.11 -3.82 -7.39
N VAL A 600 6.81 -4.77 -6.76
CA VAL A 600 6.99 -4.81 -5.30
C VAL A 600 8.40 -5.21 -4.90
N GLU A 601 8.88 -4.66 -3.79
CA GLU A 601 10.20 -4.92 -3.23
C GLU A 601 10.08 -5.14 -1.71
N ILE A 602 10.88 -6.06 -1.17
CA ILE A 602 11.05 -6.29 0.27
C ILE A 602 12.52 -6.02 0.61
N ALA A 603 12.78 -5.00 1.42
CA ALA A 603 14.14 -4.60 1.79
C ALA A 603 14.14 -3.73 3.06
N ASP A 604 15.22 -3.80 3.84
CA ASP A 604 15.45 -2.90 4.97
C ASP A 604 15.83 -1.50 4.46
N LEU A 605 14.86 -0.58 4.42
CA LEU A 605 15.01 0.76 3.83
C LEU A 605 15.42 1.82 4.85
N ASP A 606 15.31 1.54 6.15
CA ASP A 606 15.68 2.47 7.21
C ASP A 606 16.89 2.04 8.05
N GLY A 607 17.37 0.82 7.86
CA GLY A 607 18.55 0.24 8.49
C GLY A 607 18.29 -0.30 9.89
N ASP A 608 17.04 -0.56 10.27
CA ASP A 608 16.68 -1.11 11.59
C ASP A 608 16.75 -2.64 11.67
N GLY A 609 17.07 -3.30 10.55
CA GLY A 609 17.22 -4.74 10.43
C GLY A 609 15.91 -5.49 10.20
N LEU A 610 14.79 -4.79 10.06
CA LEU A 610 13.49 -5.34 9.68
C LEU A 610 13.20 -4.97 8.22
N PRO A 611 12.87 -5.93 7.35
CA PRO A 611 12.58 -5.60 5.97
C PRO A 611 11.23 -4.90 5.83
N ASP A 612 11.23 -3.78 5.12
CA ASP A 612 10.05 -2.99 4.73
C ASP A 612 9.48 -3.47 3.40
N ILE A 613 8.25 -3.07 3.08
CA ILE A 613 7.58 -3.39 1.82
C ILE A 613 7.33 -2.10 1.04
N PHE A 614 7.90 -1.99 -0.16
CA PHE A 614 7.61 -0.91 -1.11
C PHE A 614 6.92 -1.47 -2.36
N PHE A 615 5.88 -0.81 -2.85
CA PHE A 615 5.31 -1.17 -4.15
C PHE A 615 4.78 0.01 -4.95
N THR A 616 4.65 -0.18 -6.25
CA THR A 616 4.12 0.81 -7.18
C THR A 616 2.61 0.73 -7.30
N ALA A 617 1.98 1.87 -7.55
CA ALA A 617 0.54 1.96 -7.69
C ALA A 617 0.11 2.71 -8.95
N PHE A 618 -1.20 2.71 -9.21
CA PHE A 618 -1.78 3.38 -10.37
C PHE A 618 -1.75 4.90 -10.25
N SER A 619 -1.86 5.63 -11.37
CA SER A 619 -1.98 7.09 -11.34
C SER A 619 -3.11 7.55 -10.41
N ARG A 620 -2.88 8.65 -9.71
CA ARG A 620 -3.70 9.19 -8.61
C ARG A 620 -3.70 8.34 -7.33
N GLN A 621 -2.82 7.35 -7.26
CA GLN A 621 -2.43 6.66 -6.03
C GLN A 621 -0.95 6.94 -5.78
N TYR A 622 -0.51 6.88 -4.52
CA TYR A 622 0.92 6.94 -4.21
C TYR A 622 1.51 5.53 -4.20
N ASN A 623 2.81 5.42 -4.47
CA ASN A 623 3.56 4.18 -4.34
C ASN A 623 3.86 3.97 -2.84
N PRO A 624 3.22 2.99 -2.17
CA PRO A 624 3.32 2.90 -0.72
C PRO A 624 4.67 2.35 -0.27
N LEU A 625 5.14 2.87 0.86
CA LEU A 625 6.17 2.28 1.68
C LEU A 625 5.55 1.86 3.02
N PHE A 626 5.43 0.56 3.25
CA PHE A 626 5.03 -0.03 4.51
C PHE A 626 6.28 -0.34 5.34
N ARG A 627 6.49 0.44 6.38
CA ARG A 627 7.59 0.24 7.33
C ARG A 627 7.25 -0.90 8.29
N ASN A 628 8.16 -1.83 8.47
CA ASN A 628 8.04 -2.93 9.43
C ASN A 628 8.32 -2.41 10.84
N LEU A 629 7.36 -2.59 11.75
CA LEU A 629 7.48 -2.22 13.17
C LEU A 629 7.87 -3.40 14.07
N GLY A 630 8.14 -4.55 13.45
CA GLY A 630 8.33 -5.83 14.10
C GLY A 630 7.02 -6.47 14.52
N LYS A 631 7.11 -7.73 14.95
CA LYS A 631 5.94 -8.52 15.39
C LYS A 631 4.82 -8.58 14.34
N LEU A 632 5.21 -8.64 13.05
CA LEU A 632 4.30 -8.73 11.91
C LEU A 632 3.36 -7.51 11.77
N LEU A 633 3.75 -6.34 12.28
CA LEU A 633 2.97 -5.11 12.13
C LEU A 633 3.70 -4.13 11.22
N PHE A 634 2.95 -3.52 10.31
CA PHE A 634 3.48 -2.50 9.40
C PHE A 634 2.72 -1.18 9.56
N GLU A 635 3.40 -0.07 9.33
CA GLU A 635 2.75 1.24 9.13
C GLU A 635 3.02 1.78 7.73
N ASP A 636 2.02 2.44 7.13
CA ASP A 636 2.25 3.22 5.90
C ASP A 636 3.10 4.46 6.22
N ALA A 637 4.38 4.40 5.89
CA ALA A 637 5.38 5.42 6.14
C ALA A 637 5.57 6.38 4.95
N THR A 638 4.90 6.15 3.82
CA THR A 638 5.15 6.82 2.52
C THR A 638 5.36 8.34 2.64
N ILE A 639 4.46 9.04 3.32
CA ILE A 639 4.51 10.50 3.44
C ILE A 639 5.63 10.96 4.38
N LYS A 640 5.89 10.22 5.47
CA LYS A 640 6.98 10.50 6.42
C LYS A 640 8.34 10.23 5.78
N ALA A 641 8.39 9.22 4.92
CA ALA A 641 9.56 8.81 4.14
C ALA A 641 9.87 9.76 2.98
N GLY A 642 8.99 10.70 2.61
CA GLY A 642 9.28 11.68 1.56
C GLY A 642 8.99 11.19 0.14
N LEU A 643 8.06 10.25 -0.03
CA LEU A 643 7.70 9.65 -1.33
C LEU A 643 6.36 10.13 -1.95
N PRO A 644 5.93 11.42 -1.86
CA PRO A 644 4.62 11.81 -2.39
C PRO A 644 4.57 12.04 -3.92
N SER A 645 5.70 12.03 -4.65
CA SER A 645 5.75 12.49 -6.05
C SER A 645 5.22 11.49 -7.09
N SER A 646 4.89 10.25 -6.70
CA SER A 646 4.42 9.23 -7.64
C SER A 646 2.95 9.38 -8.09
N VAL A 647 2.18 10.31 -7.51
CA VAL A 647 0.72 10.42 -7.73
C VAL A 647 0.31 10.79 -9.15
N GLU A 648 1.20 11.43 -9.92
CA GLU A 648 0.95 11.84 -11.32
C GLU A 648 1.42 10.78 -12.33
N THR A 649 2.04 9.71 -11.86
CA THR A 649 2.61 8.64 -12.67
C THR A 649 1.90 7.31 -12.40
N LEU A 650 1.92 6.41 -13.37
CA LEU A 650 1.50 5.02 -13.17
C LEU A 650 2.78 4.19 -13.09
N GLY A 651 3.11 3.70 -11.89
CA GLY A 651 4.33 2.92 -11.67
C GLY A 651 4.14 1.42 -11.93
N PHE A 652 5.10 0.81 -12.61
CA PHE A 652 5.13 -0.64 -12.86
C PHE A 652 6.33 -1.30 -12.17
N GLY A 653 7.47 -1.44 -12.84
CA GLY A 653 8.67 -1.99 -12.23
C GLY A 653 9.20 -1.07 -11.14
N ALA A 654 9.57 -1.64 -10.00
CA ALA A 654 10.32 -0.97 -8.94
C ALA A 654 11.56 -1.79 -8.61
N LYS A 655 12.63 -1.14 -8.16
CA LYS A 655 13.81 -1.80 -7.58
C LYS A 655 14.34 -1.02 -6.40
N VAL A 656 14.74 -1.74 -5.35
CA VAL A 656 15.49 -1.18 -4.22
C VAL A 656 16.95 -1.58 -4.34
N PHE A 657 17.84 -0.59 -4.48
CA PHE A 657 19.29 -0.81 -4.56
C PHE A 657 20.06 0.47 -4.23
N ASP A 658 21.30 0.36 -3.80
CA ASP A 658 22.18 1.49 -3.45
C ASP A 658 22.91 1.96 -4.70
N PHE A 659 22.41 3.02 -5.36
CA PHE A 659 22.91 3.39 -6.69
C PHE A 659 24.22 4.18 -6.63
N ASP A 660 24.53 4.81 -5.50
CA ASP A 660 25.76 5.58 -5.33
C ASP A 660 26.73 4.96 -4.32
N ASN A 661 26.49 3.71 -3.94
CA ASN A 661 27.30 2.91 -3.03
C ASN A 661 27.57 3.61 -1.69
N ASP A 662 26.64 4.43 -1.18
CA ASP A 662 26.78 5.17 0.09
C ASP A 662 26.35 4.36 1.33
N GLY A 663 25.88 3.14 1.10
CA GLY A 663 25.45 2.18 2.11
C GLY A 663 23.97 2.31 2.50
N TYR A 664 23.17 3.11 1.77
CA TYR A 664 21.72 3.21 1.94
C TYR A 664 21.01 2.75 0.66
N PRO A 665 20.08 1.78 0.72
CA PRO A 665 19.31 1.40 -0.45
C PRO A 665 18.36 2.52 -0.91
N ASP A 666 18.41 2.86 -2.18
CA ASP A 666 17.57 3.83 -2.90
C ASP A 666 16.40 3.14 -3.60
N ILE A 667 15.45 3.92 -4.14
CA ILE A 667 14.27 3.41 -4.84
C ILE A 667 14.25 3.92 -6.28
N TYR A 668 14.17 2.99 -7.22
CA TYR A 668 13.87 3.25 -8.63
C TYR A 668 12.45 2.80 -8.99
N VAL A 669 11.76 3.58 -9.83
CA VAL A 669 10.43 3.23 -10.37
C VAL A 669 10.36 3.57 -11.84
N THR A 670 9.97 2.60 -12.67
CA THR A 670 9.62 2.86 -14.07
C THR A 670 8.13 3.12 -14.26
N ASN A 671 7.78 4.07 -15.12
CA ASN A 671 6.41 4.56 -15.28
C ASN A 671 5.89 4.47 -16.72
N GLY A 672 4.58 4.34 -16.85
CA GLY A 672 3.90 4.38 -18.13
C GLY A 672 2.42 4.03 -18.00
N HIS A 673 1.52 4.91 -18.45
CA HIS A 673 0.10 4.68 -18.31
C HIS A 673 -0.37 3.48 -19.18
N VAL A 674 -1.42 2.77 -18.78
CA VAL A 674 -1.95 1.62 -19.57
C VAL A 674 -2.77 2.09 -20.77
N THR A 675 -3.48 3.20 -20.62
CA THR A 675 -4.37 3.78 -21.65
C THR A 675 -3.63 4.75 -22.57
N ASP A 676 -3.40 4.39 -23.84
CA ASP A 676 -2.71 5.24 -24.83
C ASP A 676 -3.39 6.59 -25.10
N ASN A 677 -4.71 6.64 -24.90
CA ASN A 677 -5.57 7.78 -25.09
C ASN A 677 -6.01 8.38 -23.76
N VAL A 678 -5.23 8.19 -22.68
CA VAL A 678 -5.55 8.68 -21.33
C VAL A 678 -5.89 10.17 -21.32
N LYS A 679 -5.27 10.98 -22.19
CA LYS A 679 -5.55 12.42 -22.33
C LYS A 679 -7.00 12.76 -22.67
N LEU A 680 -7.74 11.82 -23.27
CA LEU A 680 -9.16 11.98 -23.54
C LEU A 680 -10.02 11.86 -22.27
N TYR A 681 -9.50 11.19 -21.24
CA TYR A 681 -10.14 10.96 -19.95
C TYR A 681 -9.59 11.88 -18.86
N ASP A 682 -8.28 12.12 -18.86
CA ASP A 682 -7.56 12.96 -17.93
C ASP A 682 -6.47 13.76 -18.67
N ALA A 683 -6.69 15.07 -18.80
CA ALA A 683 -5.80 15.95 -19.55
C ALA A 683 -4.43 16.17 -18.88
N GLN A 684 -4.29 15.86 -17.58
CA GLN A 684 -3.04 16.01 -16.84
C GLN A 684 -2.13 14.79 -16.99
N LEU A 685 -2.73 13.62 -17.20
CA LEU A 685 -1.99 12.38 -17.40
C LEU A 685 -1.48 12.27 -18.85
N SER A 686 -0.40 11.51 -19.00
CA SER A 686 0.17 11.19 -20.30
C SER A 686 0.47 9.71 -20.38
N TYR A 687 0.30 9.14 -21.58
CA TYR A 687 0.59 7.73 -21.82
C TYR A 687 2.05 7.39 -21.53
N ARG A 688 2.96 8.13 -22.16
CA ARG A 688 4.40 8.04 -21.93
C ARG A 688 4.81 8.90 -20.75
N GLN A 689 5.40 8.30 -19.73
CA GLN A 689 5.80 8.94 -18.47
C GLN A 689 7.31 8.78 -18.25
N ALA A 690 7.89 9.66 -17.43
CA ALA A 690 9.30 9.57 -17.07
C ALA A 690 9.46 8.70 -15.82
N ASP A 691 10.60 8.05 -15.68
CA ASP A 691 10.93 7.23 -14.51
C ASP A 691 11.27 8.12 -13.29
N LEU A 692 11.22 7.52 -12.10
CA LEU A 692 11.53 8.18 -10.84
C LEU A 692 12.72 7.50 -10.16
N LEU A 693 13.62 8.30 -9.60
CA LEU A 693 14.69 7.85 -8.72
C LEU A 693 14.64 8.62 -7.40
N TYR A 694 14.62 7.89 -6.30
CA TYR A 694 14.60 8.44 -4.95
C TYR A 694 15.85 8.04 -4.21
N ARG A 695 16.67 9.02 -3.85
CA ARG A 695 17.84 8.79 -3.03
C ARG A 695 17.45 8.68 -1.56
N ASN A 696 17.92 7.64 -0.88
CA ASN A 696 17.82 7.48 0.56
C ASN A 696 18.87 8.37 1.24
N MET A 697 18.39 9.27 2.09
CA MET A 697 19.20 10.20 2.87
C MET A 697 19.57 9.63 4.25
N GLY A 698 19.21 8.37 4.50
CA GLY A 698 19.37 7.64 5.76
C GLY A 698 18.09 7.62 6.62
N GLY A 699 17.91 6.54 7.39
CA GLY A 699 16.80 6.37 8.33
C GLY A 699 15.42 6.29 7.67
N GLY A 700 15.35 5.81 6.43
CA GLY A 700 14.09 5.66 5.68
C GLY A 700 13.53 6.97 5.13
N HIS A 701 14.38 7.99 4.95
CA HIS A 701 13.99 9.28 4.38
C HIS A 701 14.53 9.45 2.96
N PHE A 702 13.64 9.69 2.02
CA PHE A 702 13.93 9.72 0.59
C PHE A 702 13.76 11.13 0.01
N ARG A 703 14.54 11.38 -1.04
CA ARG A 703 14.45 12.59 -1.86
C ARG A 703 14.39 12.20 -3.33
N ASP A 704 13.39 12.71 -4.04
CA ASP A 704 13.35 12.60 -5.49
C ASP A 704 14.56 13.31 -6.12
N VAL A 705 15.38 12.53 -6.82
CA VAL A 705 16.60 12.98 -7.52
C VAL A 705 16.49 12.83 -9.03
N SER A 706 15.33 12.44 -9.56
CA SER A 706 15.13 12.11 -10.98
C SER A 706 15.63 13.21 -11.92
N ALA A 707 15.37 14.47 -11.59
CA ALA A 707 15.82 15.62 -12.40
C ALA A 707 17.34 15.83 -12.40
N GLU A 708 18.04 15.28 -11.41
CA GLU A 708 19.48 15.39 -11.20
C GLU A 708 20.26 14.16 -11.69
N SER A 709 19.57 13.05 -11.98
CA SER A 709 20.15 11.74 -12.32
C SER A 709 20.49 11.52 -13.80
N GLY A 710 20.59 12.60 -14.57
CA GLY A 710 21.01 12.55 -15.98
C GLY A 710 19.87 12.54 -17.01
N PRO A 711 20.21 12.51 -18.31
CA PRO A 711 19.22 12.60 -19.40
C PRO A 711 18.26 11.41 -19.49
N ALA A 712 18.67 10.22 -19.04
CA ALA A 712 17.84 9.02 -19.05
C ALA A 712 16.49 9.24 -18.34
N PHE A 713 16.51 9.90 -17.17
CA PHE A 713 15.30 10.19 -16.39
C PHE A 713 14.39 11.28 -16.99
N ARG A 714 14.75 11.85 -18.14
CA ARG A 714 13.85 12.74 -18.92
C ARG A 714 13.17 12.03 -20.08
N ILE A 715 13.56 10.79 -20.38
CA ILE A 715 12.94 9.98 -21.41
C ILE A 715 11.51 9.67 -20.97
N ARG A 716 10.54 9.96 -21.84
CA ARG A 716 9.14 9.62 -21.61
C ARG A 716 8.80 8.37 -22.41
N HIS A 717 8.46 7.31 -21.71
CA HIS A 717 8.29 5.98 -22.29
C HIS A 717 7.17 5.22 -21.57
N VAL A 718 6.90 3.98 -21.97
CA VAL A 718 5.84 3.15 -21.39
C VAL A 718 6.50 1.99 -20.64
N GLY A 719 7.17 2.34 -19.56
CA GLY A 719 7.95 1.40 -18.76
C GLY A 719 7.10 0.29 -18.16
N ARG A 720 7.64 -0.92 -18.14
CA ARG A 720 7.05 -2.10 -17.48
C ARG A 720 8.05 -2.81 -16.57
N GLY A 721 8.68 -3.85 -17.07
CA GLY A 721 9.64 -4.63 -16.33
C GLY A 721 10.89 -3.83 -16.04
N ALA A 722 11.43 -3.97 -14.84
CA ALA A 722 12.69 -3.35 -14.42
C ALA A 722 13.52 -4.36 -13.64
N ALA A 723 14.82 -4.38 -13.90
CA ALA A 723 15.79 -5.19 -13.19
C ALA A 723 17.10 -4.41 -13.05
N VAL A 724 17.94 -4.81 -12.10
CA VAL A 724 19.26 -4.22 -11.86
C VAL A 724 20.35 -5.28 -11.91
N ALA A 725 21.51 -4.89 -12.40
CA ALA A 725 22.74 -5.68 -12.46
C ALA A 725 23.94 -4.75 -12.63
N ASP A 726 25.13 -5.22 -12.32
CA ASP A 726 26.38 -4.55 -12.72
C ASP A 726 26.80 -5.15 -14.08
N PHE A 727 26.34 -4.55 -15.19
CA PHE A 727 26.50 -5.15 -16.53
C PHE A 727 27.90 -4.98 -17.10
N ASP A 728 28.66 -4.00 -16.62
CA ASP A 728 30.07 -3.79 -17.01
C ASP A 728 31.07 -4.20 -15.91
N ASN A 729 30.58 -4.82 -14.83
CA ASN A 729 31.36 -5.35 -13.71
C ASN A 729 32.29 -4.31 -13.07
N ASP A 730 31.84 -3.06 -13.02
CA ASP A 730 32.60 -1.92 -12.51
C ASP A 730 32.30 -1.59 -11.04
N GLY A 731 31.25 -2.20 -10.48
CA GLY A 731 30.90 -2.13 -9.07
C GLY A 731 29.76 -1.23 -8.68
N ASP A 732 29.13 -0.54 -9.62
CA ASP A 732 27.82 0.04 -9.40
C ASP A 732 26.72 -0.69 -10.20
N LEU A 733 25.49 -0.57 -9.72
CA LEU A 733 24.36 -1.24 -10.33
C LEU A 733 23.75 -0.33 -11.40
N ASP A 734 23.60 -0.89 -12.59
CA ASP A 734 22.86 -0.37 -13.72
C ASP A 734 21.39 -0.78 -13.66
N ILE A 735 20.57 -0.17 -14.52
CA ILE A 735 19.13 -0.47 -14.62
C ILE A 735 18.79 -0.88 -16.04
N VAL A 736 18.12 -2.02 -16.21
CA VAL A 736 17.46 -2.38 -17.47
C VAL A 736 15.96 -2.25 -17.34
N VAL A 737 15.32 -1.69 -18.36
CA VAL A 737 13.89 -1.40 -18.37
C VAL A 737 13.29 -1.82 -19.70
N SER A 738 12.15 -2.50 -19.67
CA SER A 738 11.36 -2.77 -20.87
C SER A 738 10.33 -1.67 -21.14
N ASP A 739 10.08 -1.36 -22.42
CA ASP A 739 9.02 -0.45 -22.86
C ASP A 739 7.93 -1.23 -23.61
N THR A 740 6.67 -1.08 -23.22
CA THR A 740 5.54 -1.71 -23.91
C THR A 740 5.37 -1.14 -25.33
N GLY A 741 5.59 -1.98 -26.33
CA GLY A 741 5.45 -1.60 -27.75
C GLY A 741 6.65 -0.81 -28.28
N GLY A 742 7.70 -0.62 -27.49
CA GLY A 742 8.92 0.12 -27.83
C GLY A 742 10.18 -0.68 -27.58
N ARG A 743 11.30 0.04 -27.52
CA ARG A 743 12.64 -0.50 -27.28
C ARG A 743 12.98 -0.39 -25.80
N PRO A 744 13.74 -1.33 -25.23
CA PRO A 744 14.15 -1.24 -23.85
C PRO A 744 15.16 -0.10 -23.65
N LEU A 745 15.35 0.28 -22.39
CA LEU A 745 16.42 1.17 -21.94
C LEU A 745 17.45 0.34 -21.16
N LEU A 746 18.72 0.66 -21.32
CA LEU A 746 19.81 0.15 -20.50
C LEU A 746 20.53 1.36 -19.93
N LEU A 747 20.22 1.68 -18.68
CA LEU A 747 20.70 2.86 -17.99
C LEU A 747 21.99 2.51 -17.25
N ARG A 748 23.13 2.81 -17.88
CA ARG A 748 24.42 2.65 -17.24
C ARG A 748 24.59 3.68 -16.13
N ASN A 749 25.09 3.24 -14.99
CA ASN A 749 25.39 4.07 -13.84
C ASN A 749 26.79 4.69 -13.99
N ASP A 750 26.85 5.99 -14.29
CA ASP A 750 28.11 6.70 -14.46
C ASP A 750 28.54 7.35 -13.13
N GLY A 751 29.15 6.55 -12.25
CA GLY A 751 29.99 7.02 -11.15
C GLY A 751 29.53 6.69 -9.73
N GLY A 752 28.63 5.72 -9.55
CA GLY A 752 28.34 5.15 -8.23
C GLY A 752 29.55 4.42 -7.66
N ASN A 753 30.33 3.76 -8.51
CA ASN A 753 31.58 3.07 -8.19
C ASN A 753 32.75 3.99 -7.79
N ARG A 754 32.54 5.31 -7.74
CA ARG A 754 33.45 6.24 -7.07
C ARG A 754 33.53 5.99 -5.58
N ASN A 755 32.44 5.49 -5.00
CA ASN A 755 32.42 4.91 -3.66
C ASN A 755 32.78 3.43 -3.73
N HIS A 756 33.27 2.91 -2.62
CA HIS A 756 33.64 1.51 -2.47
C HIS A 756 32.42 0.62 -2.33
N TRP A 757 32.57 -0.63 -2.75
CA TRP A 757 31.50 -1.62 -2.77
C TRP A 757 32.02 -3.01 -2.42
N ILE A 758 31.14 -3.95 -2.15
CA ILE A 758 31.44 -5.38 -2.15
C ILE A 758 30.20 -6.13 -2.65
N ALA A 759 30.39 -7.12 -3.52
CA ALA A 759 29.31 -7.97 -3.99
C ALA A 759 29.53 -9.42 -3.54
N ILE A 760 28.45 -10.12 -3.26
CA ILE A 760 28.48 -11.49 -2.75
C ILE A 760 27.83 -12.42 -3.77
N ARG A 761 28.59 -13.44 -4.17
CA ARG A 761 28.08 -14.60 -4.91
C ARG A 761 28.03 -15.78 -3.95
N ALA A 762 26.86 -16.32 -3.68
CA ALA A 762 26.70 -17.50 -2.83
C ALA A 762 26.75 -18.79 -3.66
N ARG A 763 27.30 -19.85 -3.06
CA ARG A 763 27.25 -21.22 -3.57
C ARG A 763 26.76 -22.17 -2.48
N GLY A 764 25.48 -22.53 -2.55
CA GLY A 764 24.84 -23.50 -1.66
C GLY A 764 25.27 -24.94 -1.95
N ARG A 765 25.23 -25.77 -0.90
CA ARG A 765 25.58 -27.20 -0.88
C ARG A 765 24.48 -28.03 -0.25
N GLU A 766 24.00 -27.61 0.92
CA GLU A 766 22.79 -28.11 1.58
C GLU A 766 21.60 -27.20 1.25
N SER A 767 21.81 -25.88 1.23
CA SER A 767 20.85 -24.92 0.69
C SER A 767 20.86 -24.92 -0.84
N ASN A 768 19.82 -24.31 -1.42
CA ASN A 768 19.71 -24.10 -2.87
C ASN A 768 20.99 -23.47 -3.45
N ARG A 769 21.33 -23.85 -4.69
CA ARG A 769 22.67 -23.65 -5.25
C ARG A 769 23.13 -22.20 -5.29
N PHE A 770 22.23 -21.25 -5.46
CA PHE A 770 22.52 -19.82 -5.57
C PHE A 770 22.32 -19.05 -4.26
N GLY A 771 22.02 -19.75 -3.16
CA GLY A 771 21.93 -19.16 -1.82
C GLY A 771 20.73 -18.22 -1.63
N LEU A 772 19.65 -18.41 -2.39
CA LEU A 772 18.41 -17.66 -2.22
C LEU A 772 17.90 -17.83 -0.78
N GLY A 773 17.54 -16.71 -0.13
CA GLY A 773 17.17 -16.68 1.29
C GLY A 773 18.35 -16.57 2.27
N CYS A 774 19.60 -16.52 1.81
CA CYS A 774 20.73 -16.24 2.69
C CYS A 774 20.66 -14.82 3.24
N LYS A 775 20.80 -14.68 4.56
CA LYS A 775 20.91 -13.37 5.22
C LYS A 775 22.37 -12.99 5.36
N VAL A 776 22.75 -11.86 4.77
CA VAL A 776 24.13 -11.38 4.75
C VAL A 776 24.23 -10.07 5.54
N ARG A 777 25.09 -10.05 6.56
CA ARG A 777 25.44 -8.85 7.32
C ARG A 777 26.84 -8.38 6.94
N VAL A 778 26.95 -7.10 6.59
CA VAL A 778 28.22 -6.45 6.27
C VAL A 778 28.43 -5.29 7.23
N THR A 779 29.49 -5.36 8.03
CA THR A 779 29.91 -4.28 8.93
C THR A 779 31.14 -3.57 8.38
N SER A 780 31.03 -2.25 8.20
CA SER A 780 32.11 -1.38 7.72
C SER A 780 31.91 0.05 8.21
N GLY A 781 33.00 0.76 8.56
CA GLY A 781 32.91 2.16 9.02
C GLY A 781 31.99 2.40 10.24
N GLY A 782 31.76 1.38 11.07
CA GLY A 782 30.81 1.43 12.18
C GLY A 782 29.33 1.28 11.81
N ARG A 783 29.00 1.11 10.51
CA ARG A 783 27.67 0.75 10.02
C ARG A 783 27.57 -0.75 9.82
N THR A 784 26.40 -1.32 10.08
CA THR A 784 26.05 -2.69 9.68
C THR A 784 24.86 -2.63 8.72
N GLN A 785 24.98 -3.29 7.57
CA GLN A 785 23.90 -3.50 6.61
C GLN A 785 23.47 -4.97 6.68
N LEU A 786 22.17 -5.22 6.68
CA LEU A 786 21.59 -6.55 6.55
C LEU A 786 20.80 -6.61 5.25
N ARG A 787 21.09 -7.58 4.40
CA ARG A 787 20.33 -7.85 3.18
C ARG A 787 20.14 -9.34 2.97
N GLU A 788 19.12 -9.71 2.22
CA GLU A 788 18.84 -11.09 1.84
C GLU A 788 19.20 -11.31 0.37
N ILE A 789 19.76 -12.47 0.02
CA ILE A 789 19.95 -12.84 -1.39
C ILE A 789 18.58 -13.19 -1.96
N ASN A 790 17.99 -12.24 -2.67
CA ASN A 790 16.74 -12.41 -3.37
C ASN A 790 16.67 -11.50 -4.62
N PRO A 791 16.77 -12.06 -5.83
CA PRO A 791 16.69 -11.27 -7.07
C PRO A 791 15.25 -10.96 -7.50
N TYR A 792 14.24 -11.53 -6.81
CA TYR A 792 12.83 -11.41 -7.14
C TYR A 792 12.20 -10.16 -6.53
N GLY A 793 11.10 -9.74 -7.13
CA GLY A 793 10.46 -8.46 -6.88
C GLY A 793 10.14 -7.76 -8.19
N SER A 794 9.94 -6.45 -8.14
CA SER A 794 9.54 -5.63 -9.28
C SER A 794 8.25 -6.15 -9.95
N TYR A 795 8.04 -5.72 -11.20
CA TYR A 795 6.95 -6.18 -12.05
C TYR A 795 7.52 -7.12 -13.13
N LEU A 796 7.05 -8.37 -13.17
CA LEU A 796 7.33 -9.35 -14.24
C LEU A 796 8.82 -9.69 -14.48
N SER A 797 9.72 -9.34 -13.57
CA SER A 797 11.16 -9.25 -13.85
C SER A 797 12.01 -9.90 -12.76
N THR A 798 13.27 -10.18 -13.07
CA THR A 798 14.26 -10.74 -12.13
C THR A 798 15.60 -10.05 -12.31
N SER A 799 16.22 -9.66 -11.19
CA SER A 799 17.52 -8.97 -11.14
C SER A 799 18.68 -9.94 -11.02
N ASP A 800 19.90 -9.40 -11.00
CA ASP A 800 21.10 -10.17 -10.70
C ASP A 800 20.99 -10.88 -9.34
N VAL A 801 21.45 -12.13 -9.27
CA VAL A 801 21.47 -12.93 -8.04
C VAL A 801 22.61 -12.53 -7.11
N ARG A 802 23.63 -11.82 -7.61
CA ARG A 802 24.72 -11.27 -6.79
C ARG A 802 24.18 -10.17 -5.88
N LEU A 803 24.55 -10.25 -4.60
CA LEU A 803 24.10 -9.28 -3.60
C LEU A 803 25.14 -8.19 -3.37
N PHE A 804 24.81 -6.95 -3.68
CA PHE A 804 25.72 -5.79 -3.58
C PHE A 804 25.53 -5.02 -2.28
N PHE A 805 26.62 -4.44 -1.77
CA PHE A 805 26.67 -3.52 -0.64
C PHE A 805 27.57 -2.33 -0.95
N GLY A 806 27.05 -1.11 -0.85
CA GLY A 806 27.85 0.10 -0.84
C GLY A 806 28.58 0.30 0.48
N LEU A 807 29.82 0.76 0.43
CA LEU A 807 30.72 0.93 1.57
C LEU A 807 31.13 2.41 1.76
N GLY A 808 30.66 3.31 0.91
CA GLY A 808 31.06 4.72 0.91
C GLY A 808 32.57 4.85 0.72
N ASN A 809 33.26 5.49 1.68
CA ASN A 809 34.71 5.68 1.62
C ASN A 809 35.51 4.53 2.26
N GLU A 810 34.86 3.47 2.75
CA GLU A 810 35.52 2.40 3.47
C GLU A 810 36.15 1.38 2.50
N SER A 811 37.47 1.24 2.56
CA SER A 811 38.24 0.35 1.67
C SER A 811 38.25 -1.13 2.09
N SER A 812 37.60 -1.46 3.21
CA SER A 812 37.51 -2.82 3.73
C SER A 812 36.27 -3.02 4.58
N VAL A 813 35.71 -4.22 4.53
CA VAL A 813 34.68 -4.71 5.44
C VAL A 813 35.36 -5.29 6.67
N SER A 814 35.04 -4.76 7.85
CA SER A 814 35.61 -5.30 9.09
C SER A 814 35.12 -6.71 9.34
N ARG A 815 33.82 -6.95 9.11
CA ARG A 815 33.17 -8.23 9.35
C ARG A 815 32.04 -8.49 8.36
N LEU A 816 32.07 -9.64 7.72
CA LEU A 816 31.00 -10.16 6.88
C LEU A 816 30.48 -11.45 7.49
N GLU A 817 29.16 -11.56 7.62
CA GLU A 817 28.48 -12.77 8.07
C GLU A 817 27.45 -13.20 7.04
N ILE A 818 27.39 -14.50 6.77
CA ILE A 818 26.30 -15.12 6.00
C ILE A 818 25.64 -16.20 6.85
N GLU A 819 24.31 -16.16 6.91
CA GLU A 819 23.45 -17.18 7.50
C GLU A 819 22.66 -17.86 6.38
N TRP A 820 22.91 -19.15 6.21
CA TRP A 820 22.36 -19.97 5.13
C TRP A 820 20.97 -20.51 5.50
N PRO A 821 20.09 -20.79 4.53
CA PRO A 821 18.83 -21.50 4.77
C PRO A 821 19.00 -22.89 5.41
N SER A 822 20.18 -23.50 5.40
CA SER A 822 20.46 -24.74 6.16
C SER A 822 20.63 -24.52 7.67
N GLY A 823 20.73 -23.25 8.10
CA GLY A 823 21.10 -22.84 9.45
C GLY A 823 22.61 -22.72 9.69
N LYS A 824 23.46 -23.07 8.71
CA LYS A 824 24.90 -22.84 8.79
C LYS A 824 25.23 -21.36 8.75
N LYS A 825 26.37 -21.00 9.32
CA LYS A 825 26.92 -19.64 9.36
C LYS A 825 28.37 -19.64 8.93
N GLN A 826 28.77 -18.56 8.28
CA GLN A 826 30.17 -18.30 7.94
C GLN A 826 30.49 -16.83 8.24
N VAL A 827 31.70 -16.60 8.75
CA VAL A 827 32.20 -15.26 9.09
C VAL A 827 33.52 -15.05 8.34
N ILE A 828 33.66 -13.87 7.74
CA ILE A 828 34.90 -13.40 7.12
C ILE A 828 35.26 -12.07 7.74
N GLU A 829 36.49 -11.98 8.26
CA GLU A 829 37.03 -10.77 8.86
C GLU A 829 37.95 -10.06 7.88
N ASN A 830 37.94 -8.73 7.88
CA ASN A 830 38.85 -7.88 7.09
C ASN A 830 38.85 -8.15 5.57
N ALA A 831 37.67 -8.34 4.97
CA ALA A 831 37.56 -8.47 3.52
C ALA A 831 37.85 -7.12 2.83
N ARG A 832 38.61 -7.13 1.73
CA ARG A 832 38.87 -5.92 0.94
C ARG A 832 37.60 -5.47 0.20
N ALA A 833 37.43 -4.17 0.01
CA ALA A 833 36.40 -3.64 -0.88
C ALA A 833 36.74 -3.83 -2.37
N ASN A 834 35.80 -3.48 -3.24
CA ASN A 834 35.83 -3.45 -4.70
C ASN A 834 36.10 -4.82 -5.33
N GLN A 835 35.35 -5.81 -4.87
CA GLN A 835 35.44 -7.17 -5.40
C GLN A 835 34.11 -7.91 -5.25
N VAL A 836 33.94 -8.93 -6.10
CA VAL A 836 32.94 -9.97 -5.92
C VAL A 836 33.55 -11.10 -5.07
N LEU A 837 32.94 -11.40 -3.94
CA LEU A 837 33.37 -12.46 -3.04
C LEU A 837 32.48 -13.69 -3.20
N LEU A 838 33.10 -14.82 -3.55
CA LEU A 838 32.42 -16.12 -3.58
C LEU A 838 32.37 -16.71 -2.17
N LEU A 839 31.17 -16.92 -1.64
CA LEU A 839 30.93 -17.63 -0.38
C LEU A 839 30.39 -19.02 -0.67
N ASP A 840 31.13 -20.04 -0.24
CA ASP A 840 30.74 -21.44 -0.41
C ASP A 840 30.29 -22.03 0.92
N GLU A 841 29.06 -22.55 0.94
CA GLU A 841 28.47 -23.18 2.13
C GLU A 841 29.30 -24.37 2.65
N ALA A 842 30.13 -25.00 1.80
CA ALA A 842 31.06 -26.06 2.23
C ALA A 842 32.02 -25.60 3.34
N SER A 843 32.30 -24.30 3.40
CA SER A 843 33.16 -23.67 4.41
C SER A 843 32.41 -23.19 5.66
N ALA A 844 31.08 -23.33 5.69
CA ALA A 844 30.23 -22.87 6.78
C ALA A 844 30.07 -23.92 7.90
N SER A 845 29.84 -23.45 9.12
CA SER A 845 29.62 -24.28 10.32
C SER A 845 28.26 -24.00 10.95
N ARG A 846 27.69 -24.98 11.65
CA ARG A 846 26.42 -24.81 12.39
C ARG A 846 26.60 -24.02 13.68
#